data_AF-A0A0C1R6D2-F1
#
_entry.id   AF-A0A0C1R6D2-F1
#
_cell.length_a   1.000
_cell.length_b   1.000
_cell.length_c   1.000
_cell.angle_alpha   90.00
_cell.angle_beta   90.00
_cell.angle_gamma   90.00
#
_symmetry.space_group_name_H-M   'P 1'
#
loop_
_entity.id
_entity.type
_entity.pdbx_description
1 polymer ?
#
loop_
_entity_poly.entity_id
_entity_poly.type
_entity_poly.pdbx_seq_one_letter_code
_entity_poly.pdbx_strand_id
1 'polypeptide(L)'
;MTSPVSQADTKSISDAIAKLRSWSQVNILPSWRCFEGDLSAVEVTASDLSSWNFAKLNPKGQITWAGGQKVLWLLQKLIIPEDLQGYPLEGLCLRLALVWWADSAKVYVNGQLIVEGDLFDSFPRVLLSKGVTPGEELTVALRLVSPGHCDGALVKSQLVYESNNDGSVEPGFVADELAVVERCLECFEPERLDALRVFIEELDWKGLNRKDAKGAKEEFEELLSVVRQKLRGFKIQHLKSKIFLLGHAHLDLAWLWPVNETWQAAQKTFESVLSLQEGFPELIFCHSTPALYAWIEEHRPDLFGAIQQAVADGRWEVVGGFWVEPELNLIAGESIVRQLLYGQRYVLEKFGKFSSVVWVPDSFGFCATLPQFLVNGGVEYFVTQKLRWNDTTRFEHGAFWWKSPDGSEVFSYMSALIGEGIDPVKMVSYACEWRSQTGLVESLWLPGVGDHGGGPTRDMLETARRWQKSPVFPDVEFCTSESYLQQIKGQGENRDTGDKEEVSTVSTPSPPSPPLPLSPSPLPTWEDELYLEFHRGCYTTHSDQKRWNRHCEGLLYQAELFAAWATLSVGASYPKSELEFAWKNVLFNQFHDILPGSSIHQVYVDALPTWQEVERVGSSIVQQSLNAIASQISLPTPPQPEAQPVVIFNSLNWVRSQIVELEFPEEDDERRDWTIYNLDGQEVESQSRFMGFRREPNGDEIPVKSVSFFVSEIPACGYRVFWLCPCKPTLESLKPFEEFVLENECLRVTIDPETGDLSNVFDKTNHREVLSGLGNQLQAFQDSGQYWDAWNIDPNYAQHPLPPAELLSVHHLERGALRTRVRVVRRIGQSTFSQDYILEKESAVLKIANKVNWQENHVL
;
A
#
# COMPACT_ATOMS: atom_id res chain seq x y z
N MET A 1 16.85 26.46 -10.97
CA MET A 1 16.34 27.62 -11.72
C MET A 1 17.02 27.67 -13.08
N THR A 2 16.45 26.99 -14.06
CA THR A 2 16.79 27.14 -15.49
C THR A 2 15.96 28.28 -16.06
N SER A 3 16.52 29.07 -16.98
CA SER A 3 15.78 30.10 -17.71
C SER A 3 14.51 29.51 -18.33
N PRO A 4 13.36 30.22 -18.31
CA PRO A 4 12.14 29.70 -18.92
C PRO A 4 12.37 29.55 -20.42
N VAL A 5 12.37 28.31 -20.90
CA VAL A 5 12.30 27.98 -22.32
C VAL A 5 11.08 28.69 -22.90
N SER A 6 11.24 29.38 -24.05
CA SER A 6 10.15 30.15 -24.63
C SER A 6 9.03 29.21 -25.08
N GLN A 7 7.76 29.51 -24.73
CA GLN A 7 6.59 28.72 -25.15
C GLN A 7 6.44 28.60 -26.69
N ALA A 8 7.11 29.46 -27.45
CA ALA A 8 7.12 29.37 -28.91
C ALA A 8 8.06 28.26 -29.42
N ASP A 9 9.11 27.90 -28.65
CA ASP A 9 10.17 27.02 -29.11
C ASP A 9 9.71 25.55 -29.18
N THR A 10 8.92 25.12 -28.21
CA THR A 10 8.35 23.77 -28.10
C THR A 10 7.16 23.53 -29.03
N LYS A 11 6.46 24.59 -29.45
CA LYS A 11 5.26 24.45 -30.30
C LYS A 11 5.58 23.89 -31.69
N SER A 12 6.62 24.41 -32.35
CA SER A 12 7.03 23.95 -33.68
C SER A 12 7.46 22.48 -33.69
N ILE A 13 8.21 22.07 -32.65
CA ILE A 13 8.65 20.69 -32.45
C ILE A 13 7.44 19.77 -32.18
N SER A 14 6.53 20.19 -31.30
CA SER A 14 5.28 19.47 -31.01
C SER A 14 4.42 19.27 -32.26
N ASP A 15 4.29 20.31 -33.11
CA ASP A 15 3.54 20.24 -34.36
C ASP A 15 4.19 19.23 -35.34
N ALA A 16 5.52 19.18 -35.41
CA ALA A 16 6.25 18.21 -36.22
C ALA A 16 6.09 16.76 -35.71
N ILE A 17 6.15 16.55 -34.39
CA ILE A 17 5.88 15.25 -33.75
C ILE A 17 4.45 14.79 -34.09
N ALA A 18 3.46 15.66 -33.92
CA ALA A 18 2.06 15.36 -34.23
C ALA A 18 1.88 15.01 -35.72
N LYS A 19 2.55 15.75 -36.61
CA LYS A 19 2.53 15.50 -38.05
C LYS A 19 3.12 14.13 -38.41
N LEU A 20 4.30 13.80 -37.90
CA LEU A 20 4.93 12.49 -38.12
C LEU A 20 4.07 11.34 -37.60
N ARG A 21 3.51 11.47 -36.37
CA ARG A 21 2.57 10.47 -35.83
C ARG A 21 1.35 10.28 -36.74
N SER A 22 0.83 11.36 -37.33
CA SER A 22 -0.37 11.30 -38.20
C SER A 22 -0.19 10.48 -39.49
N TRP A 23 1.04 10.17 -39.89
CA TRP A 23 1.36 9.31 -41.04
C TRP A 23 1.39 7.81 -40.71
N SER A 24 1.31 7.45 -39.44
CA SER A 24 1.38 6.05 -38.98
C SER A 24 0.41 5.73 -37.84
N GLN A 25 -0.37 6.71 -37.39
CA GLN A 25 -1.30 6.55 -36.28
C GLN A 25 -2.64 7.19 -36.62
N VAL A 26 -3.73 6.53 -36.25
CA VAL A 26 -5.10 7.01 -36.50
C VAL A 26 -5.92 6.89 -35.21
N ASN A 27 -6.48 8.00 -34.76
CA ASN A 27 -7.47 7.97 -33.67
C ASN A 27 -8.81 7.49 -34.23
N ILE A 28 -9.26 6.32 -33.78
CA ILE A 28 -10.53 5.70 -34.20
C ILE A 28 -11.59 5.78 -33.11
N LEU A 29 -11.31 6.44 -31.99
CA LEU A 29 -12.27 6.61 -30.89
C LEU A 29 -13.64 7.18 -31.34
N PRO A 30 -13.72 8.19 -32.25
CA PRO A 30 -15.02 8.69 -32.72
C PRO A 30 -15.76 7.75 -33.69
N SER A 31 -15.09 6.72 -34.23
CA SER A 31 -15.64 5.87 -35.30
C SER A 31 -16.29 4.58 -34.82
N TRP A 32 -16.22 4.29 -33.52
CA TRP A 32 -16.86 3.11 -32.96
C TRP A 32 -18.38 3.17 -33.09
N ARG A 33 -19.00 2.06 -33.48
CA ARG A 33 -20.44 1.86 -33.31
C ARG A 33 -20.69 1.17 -31.98
N CYS A 34 -21.71 1.63 -31.27
CA CYS A 34 -22.01 1.16 -29.93
C CYS A 34 -23.38 0.47 -29.82
N PHE A 35 -23.44 -0.52 -28.94
CA PHE A 35 -24.67 -1.13 -28.48
C PHE A 35 -24.60 -1.35 -26.97
N GLU A 36 -25.57 -0.83 -26.23
CA GLU A 36 -25.70 -1.05 -24.80
C GLU A 36 -26.61 -2.26 -24.55
N GLY A 37 -26.05 -3.32 -23.98
CA GLY A 37 -26.75 -4.58 -23.72
C GLY A 37 -25.82 -5.79 -23.85
N ASP A 38 -26.21 -6.90 -23.22
CA ASP A 38 -25.37 -8.10 -23.17
C ASP A 38 -25.74 -9.08 -24.30
N LEU A 39 -25.08 -8.91 -25.45
CA LEU A 39 -25.12 -9.85 -26.56
C LEU A 39 -23.95 -10.83 -26.47
N SER A 40 -24.10 -12.03 -27.06
CA SER A 40 -22.97 -12.94 -27.23
C SER A 40 -22.01 -12.43 -28.32
N ALA A 41 -20.72 -12.81 -28.23
CA ALA A 41 -19.71 -12.41 -29.22
C ALA A 41 -20.06 -12.87 -30.65
N VAL A 42 -20.77 -14.00 -30.78
CA VAL A 42 -21.24 -14.53 -32.07
C VAL A 42 -22.32 -13.62 -32.67
N GLU A 43 -23.29 -13.20 -31.85
CA GLU A 43 -24.35 -12.26 -32.28
C GLU A 43 -23.76 -10.91 -32.69
N VAL A 44 -22.80 -10.39 -31.94
CA VAL A 44 -22.15 -9.11 -32.26
C VAL A 44 -21.38 -9.19 -33.58
N THR A 45 -20.62 -10.26 -33.80
CA THR A 45 -19.86 -10.44 -35.03
C THR A 45 -20.78 -10.63 -36.25
N ALA A 46 -21.94 -11.26 -36.05
CA ALA A 46 -22.96 -11.46 -37.09
C ALA A 46 -23.92 -10.27 -37.27
N SER A 47 -23.85 -9.25 -36.39
CA SER A 47 -24.80 -8.14 -36.38
C SER A 47 -24.66 -7.24 -37.60
N ASP A 48 -25.81 -6.73 -38.08
CA ASP A 48 -25.81 -5.68 -39.09
C ASP A 48 -25.49 -4.32 -38.43
N LEU A 49 -24.30 -3.81 -38.73
CA LEU A 49 -23.78 -2.51 -38.26
C LEU A 49 -24.71 -1.34 -38.57
N SER A 50 -25.59 -1.46 -39.58
CA SER A 50 -26.55 -0.40 -39.93
C SER A 50 -27.51 -0.08 -38.78
N SER A 51 -27.76 -1.06 -37.89
CA SER A 51 -28.65 -0.93 -36.75
C SER A 51 -27.99 -0.30 -35.50
N TRP A 52 -26.66 -0.17 -35.49
CA TRP A 52 -25.90 0.36 -34.36
C TRP A 52 -25.56 1.84 -34.57
N ASN A 53 -25.75 2.64 -33.53
CA ASN A 53 -25.42 4.07 -33.54
C ASN A 53 -23.91 4.27 -33.35
N PHE A 54 -23.39 5.41 -33.83
CA PHE A 54 -22.03 5.82 -33.49
C PHE A 54 -21.93 6.23 -32.02
N ALA A 55 -20.83 5.83 -31.37
CA ALA A 55 -20.52 6.22 -30.01
C ALA A 55 -20.33 7.74 -29.92
N LYS A 56 -20.93 8.36 -28.91
CA LYS A 56 -20.81 9.81 -28.68
C LYS A 56 -19.66 10.07 -27.71
N LEU A 57 -18.87 11.10 -28.01
CA LEU A 57 -17.81 11.55 -27.13
C LEU A 57 -18.35 12.58 -26.12
N ASN A 58 -17.91 12.45 -24.87
CA ASN A 58 -18.14 13.47 -23.84
C ASN A 58 -17.24 14.72 -24.06
N PRO A 59 -17.38 15.79 -23.27
CA PRO A 59 -16.52 16.99 -23.40
C PRO A 59 -15.02 16.73 -23.19
N LYS A 60 -14.65 15.62 -22.54
CA LYS A 60 -13.26 15.16 -22.38
C LYS A 60 -12.76 14.34 -23.58
N GLY A 61 -13.59 14.16 -24.61
CA GLY A 61 -13.26 13.39 -25.82
C GLY A 61 -13.31 11.88 -25.64
N GLN A 62 -14.01 11.36 -24.64
CA GLN A 62 -14.06 9.94 -24.27
C GLN A 62 -15.43 9.32 -24.59
N ILE A 63 -15.48 8.02 -24.89
CA ILE A 63 -16.75 7.29 -24.92
C ILE A 63 -17.08 6.88 -23.49
N THR A 64 -18.21 7.32 -22.96
CA THR A 64 -18.66 6.98 -21.60
C THR A 64 -20.01 6.30 -21.63
N TRP A 65 -20.23 5.35 -20.73
CA TRP A 65 -21.52 4.70 -20.52
C TRP A 65 -21.80 4.54 -19.04
N ALA A 66 -23.08 4.40 -18.70
CA ALA A 66 -23.53 4.43 -17.32
C ALA A 66 -22.90 3.31 -16.49
N GLY A 67 -22.55 3.64 -15.25
CA GLY A 67 -22.07 2.71 -14.23
C GLY A 67 -23.10 1.65 -13.82
N GLY A 68 -22.66 0.76 -12.95
CA GLY A 68 -23.47 -0.30 -12.36
C GLY A 68 -23.42 -1.61 -13.15
N GLN A 69 -22.22 -2.07 -13.54
CA GLN A 69 -22.02 -3.35 -14.26
C GLN A 69 -22.72 -3.43 -15.61
N LYS A 70 -22.82 -2.30 -16.33
CA LYS A 70 -23.49 -2.26 -17.62
C LYS A 70 -22.53 -2.62 -18.74
N VAL A 71 -23.03 -3.44 -19.66
CA VAL A 71 -22.27 -3.90 -20.83
C VAL A 71 -22.44 -2.91 -21.98
N LEU A 72 -21.30 -2.43 -22.48
CA LEU A 72 -21.18 -1.69 -23.72
C LEU A 72 -20.40 -2.54 -24.73
N TRP A 73 -21.02 -2.81 -25.87
CA TRP A 73 -20.31 -3.33 -27.03
C TRP A 73 -19.91 -2.19 -27.95
N LEU A 74 -18.65 -2.18 -28.38
CA LEU A 74 -18.14 -1.34 -29.44
C LEU A 74 -17.69 -2.22 -30.59
N LEU A 75 -18.15 -1.94 -31.80
CA LEU A 75 -17.83 -2.72 -32.99
C LEU A 75 -17.36 -1.81 -34.11
N GLN A 76 -16.29 -2.22 -34.78
CA GLN A 76 -15.72 -1.50 -35.91
C GLN A 76 -15.24 -2.47 -36.99
N LYS A 77 -15.63 -2.19 -38.24
CA LYS A 77 -15.01 -2.81 -39.43
C LYS A 77 -13.98 -1.85 -39.98
N LEU A 78 -12.74 -2.28 -39.95
CA LEU A 78 -11.58 -1.54 -40.44
C LEU A 78 -11.30 -2.02 -41.86
N ILE A 79 -11.30 -1.10 -42.82
CA ILE A 79 -10.77 -1.34 -44.16
C ILE A 79 -9.41 -0.66 -44.17
N ILE A 80 -8.34 -1.44 -44.39
CA ILE A 80 -6.98 -0.90 -44.39
C ILE A 80 -6.82 0.04 -45.60
N PRO A 81 -6.48 1.32 -45.39
CA PRO A 81 -6.26 2.25 -46.49
C PRO A 81 -4.92 1.97 -47.19
N GLU A 82 -4.75 2.48 -48.41
CA GLU A 82 -3.48 2.39 -49.15
C GLU A 82 -2.37 3.17 -48.43
N ASP A 83 -2.70 4.38 -47.95
CA ASP A 83 -1.78 5.29 -47.28
C ASP A 83 -2.45 6.07 -46.13
N LEU A 84 -1.63 6.66 -45.26
CA LEU A 84 -2.04 7.74 -44.35
C LEU A 84 -1.34 9.03 -44.74
N GLN A 85 -2.10 9.96 -45.32
CA GLN A 85 -1.60 11.26 -45.82
C GLN A 85 -0.37 11.12 -46.73
N GLY A 86 -0.37 10.10 -47.59
CA GLY A 86 0.67 9.79 -48.56
C GLY A 86 1.67 8.73 -48.10
N TYR A 87 1.75 8.38 -46.80
CA TYR A 87 2.67 7.33 -46.33
C TYR A 87 2.09 5.92 -46.55
N PRO A 88 2.72 5.05 -47.38
CA PRO A 88 2.18 3.73 -47.69
C PRO A 88 2.21 2.77 -46.49
N LEU A 89 1.13 2.03 -46.28
CA LEU A 89 0.98 1.15 -45.10
C LEU A 89 1.28 -0.32 -45.36
N GLU A 90 1.35 -0.74 -46.62
CA GLU A 90 1.51 -2.14 -47.00
C GLU A 90 2.70 -2.80 -46.31
N GLY A 91 2.44 -3.94 -45.67
CA GLY A 91 3.43 -4.74 -44.95
C GLY A 91 3.77 -4.26 -43.54
N LEU A 92 3.22 -3.14 -43.07
CA LEU A 92 3.37 -2.70 -41.68
C LEU A 92 2.51 -3.57 -40.75
N CYS A 93 3.00 -3.76 -39.53
CA CYS A 93 2.23 -4.33 -38.44
C CYS A 93 1.16 -3.34 -37.99
N LEU A 94 -0.05 -3.80 -37.73
CA LEU A 94 -1.12 -2.96 -37.19
C LEU A 94 -1.45 -3.37 -35.77
N ARG A 95 -1.37 -2.42 -34.85
CA ARG A 95 -1.79 -2.56 -33.46
C ARG A 95 -2.90 -1.58 -33.12
N LEU A 96 -3.72 -1.96 -32.15
CA LEU A 96 -4.75 -1.11 -31.55
C LEU A 96 -4.34 -0.82 -30.09
N ALA A 97 -3.90 0.41 -29.85
CA ALA A 97 -3.59 0.91 -28.51
C ALA A 97 -4.88 1.43 -27.86
N LEU A 98 -5.25 0.83 -26.73
CA LEU A 98 -6.44 1.15 -25.97
C LEU A 98 -6.06 1.78 -24.63
N VAL A 99 -6.97 2.58 -24.07
CA VAL A 99 -7.00 2.92 -22.64
C VAL A 99 -8.45 2.89 -22.20
N TRP A 100 -8.79 2.07 -21.22
CA TRP A 100 -10.17 1.94 -20.72
C TRP A 100 -10.29 2.11 -19.21
N TRP A 101 -11.52 2.33 -18.77
CA TRP A 101 -11.98 2.32 -17.40
C TRP A 101 -13.23 1.43 -17.38
N ALA A 102 -13.01 0.13 -17.14
CA ALA A 102 -14.02 -0.92 -17.21
C ALA A 102 -13.61 -2.06 -16.27
N ASP A 103 -14.55 -2.59 -15.48
CA ASP A 103 -14.32 -3.76 -14.60
C ASP A 103 -13.97 -5.02 -15.40
N SER A 104 -14.47 -5.11 -16.63
CA SER A 104 -14.09 -6.17 -17.55
C SER A 104 -14.05 -5.63 -18.98
N ALA A 105 -12.95 -5.92 -19.67
CA ALA A 105 -12.73 -5.57 -21.05
C ALA A 105 -12.30 -6.80 -21.84
N LYS A 106 -12.98 -7.09 -22.95
CA LYS A 106 -12.63 -8.17 -23.87
C LYS A 106 -12.50 -7.63 -25.28
N VAL A 107 -11.38 -7.95 -25.93
CA VAL A 107 -11.07 -7.50 -27.29
C VAL A 107 -11.12 -8.70 -28.22
N TYR A 108 -12.02 -8.62 -29.20
CA TYR A 108 -12.19 -9.62 -30.24
C TYR A 108 -11.67 -9.10 -31.58
N VAL A 109 -10.91 -9.91 -32.29
CA VAL A 109 -10.44 -9.63 -33.66
C VAL A 109 -10.93 -10.77 -34.55
N ASN A 110 -11.68 -10.43 -35.59
CA ASN A 110 -12.33 -11.37 -36.50
C ASN A 110 -13.13 -12.47 -35.76
N GLY A 111 -13.81 -12.07 -34.68
CA GLY A 111 -14.63 -12.95 -33.84
C GLY A 111 -13.85 -13.81 -32.82
N GLN A 112 -12.53 -13.76 -32.81
CA GLN A 112 -11.69 -14.48 -31.84
C GLN A 112 -11.31 -13.56 -30.68
N LEU A 113 -11.43 -14.03 -29.44
CA LEU A 113 -10.97 -13.32 -28.26
C LEU A 113 -9.44 -13.29 -28.24
N ILE A 114 -8.85 -12.09 -28.23
CA ILE A 114 -7.39 -11.90 -28.25
C ILE A 114 -6.88 -11.38 -26.91
N VAL A 115 -7.62 -10.47 -26.27
CA VAL A 115 -7.24 -9.87 -24.98
C VAL A 115 -8.44 -9.86 -24.05
N GLU A 116 -8.19 -10.14 -22.79
CA GLU A 116 -9.10 -9.98 -21.67
C GLU A 116 -8.35 -9.26 -20.55
N GLY A 117 -8.95 -8.22 -19.99
CA GLY A 117 -8.38 -7.42 -18.92
C GLY A 117 -9.46 -6.73 -18.10
N ASP A 118 -9.06 -6.00 -17.07
CA ASP A 118 -9.92 -5.31 -16.12
C ASP A 118 -9.47 -3.84 -15.95
N LEU A 119 -9.80 -3.19 -14.83
CA LEU A 119 -9.37 -1.82 -14.52
C LEU A 119 -7.85 -1.65 -14.44
N PHE A 120 -7.12 -2.72 -14.15
CA PHE A 120 -5.70 -2.72 -13.85
C PHE A 120 -4.85 -3.18 -15.05
N ASP A 121 -5.44 -3.93 -15.98
CA ASP A 121 -4.89 -4.20 -17.32
C ASP A 121 -5.50 -3.28 -18.40
N SER A 122 -5.43 -1.96 -18.18
CA SER A 122 -6.28 -1.01 -18.89
C SER A 122 -5.71 -0.37 -20.15
N PHE A 123 -4.44 -0.61 -20.49
CA PHE A 123 -3.75 0.09 -21.59
C PHE A 123 -3.03 -0.82 -22.62
N PRO A 124 -3.62 -1.93 -23.09
CA PRO A 124 -2.92 -2.85 -23.97
C PRO A 124 -2.72 -2.29 -25.40
N ARG A 125 -1.70 -2.82 -26.07
CA ARG A 125 -1.46 -2.68 -27.51
C ARG A 125 -1.76 -3.99 -28.23
N VAL A 126 -3.00 -4.13 -28.71
CA VAL A 126 -3.50 -5.38 -29.30
C VAL A 126 -3.02 -5.53 -30.74
N LEU A 127 -2.36 -6.64 -31.05
CA LEU A 127 -1.95 -6.97 -32.42
C LEU A 127 -3.17 -7.31 -33.28
N LEU A 128 -3.46 -6.51 -34.31
CA LEU A 128 -4.55 -6.75 -35.26
C LEU A 128 -4.09 -7.51 -36.51
N SER A 129 -2.93 -7.15 -37.05
CA SER A 129 -2.32 -7.81 -38.21
C SER A 129 -0.79 -7.68 -38.16
N LYS A 130 -0.08 -8.74 -38.54
CA LYS A 130 1.40 -8.74 -38.63
C LYS A 130 1.92 -8.09 -39.92
N GLY A 131 1.06 -7.75 -40.85
CA GLY A 131 1.46 -7.20 -42.14
C GLY A 131 0.22 -6.87 -42.93
N VAL A 132 -0.22 -5.62 -42.85
CA VAL A 132 -1.47 -5.20 -43.46
C VAL A 132 -1.37 -5.19 -44.98
N THR A 133 -2.47 -5.56 -45.62
CA THR A 133 -2.64 -5.39 -47.08
C THR A 133 -3.70 -4.32 -47.33
N PRO A 134 -3.46 -3.31 -48.20
CA PRO A 134 -4.50 -2.35 -48.56
C PRO A 134 -5.79 -3.03 -49.05
N GLY A 135 -6.93 -2.57 -48.54
CA GLY A 135 -8.25 -3.16 -48.79
C GLY A 135 -8.59 -4.39 -47.93
N GLU A 136 -7.66 -4.88 -47.09
CA GLU A 136 -7.95 -5.90 -46.08
C GLU A 136 -9.05 -5.42 -45.12
N GLU A 137 -10.01 -6.29 -44.83
CA GLU A 137 -11.09 -6.01 -43.88
C GLU A 137 -10.83 -6.74 -42.56
N LEU A 138 -10.81 -5.99 -41.45
CA LEU A 138 -10.69 -6.52 -40.10
C LEU A 138 -11.92 -6.12 -39.30
N THR A 139 -12.51 -7.06 -38.57
CA THR A 139 -13.60 -6.77 -37.63
C THR A 139 -13.05 -6.77 -36.21
N VAL A 140 -13.18 -5.65 -35.51
CA VAL A 140 -12.75 -5.51 -34.12
C VAL A 140 -13.96 -5.22 -33.24
N ALA A 141 -14.13 -5.98 -32.18
CA ALA A 141 -15.18 -5.77 -31.19
C ALA A 141 -14.59 -5.63 -29.78
N LEU A 142 -15.08 -4.67 -29.01
CA LEU A 142 -14.78 -4.50 -27.59
C LEU A 142 -16.05 -4.78 -26.80
N ARG A 143 -15.97 -5.68 -25.82
CA ARG A 143 -17.00 -5.83 -24.78
C ARG A 143 -16.45 -5.18 -23.52
N LEU A 144 -17.05 -4.09 -23.10
CA LEU A 144 -16.64 -3.33 -21.91
C LEU A 144 -17.77 -3.37 -20.88
N VAL A 145 -17.44 -3.68 -19.63
CA VAL A 145 -18.37 -3.68 -18.50
C VAL A 145 -18.02 -2.51 -17.60
N SER A 146 -18.96 -1.59 -17.36
CA SER A 146 -18.69 -0.44 -16.48
C SER A 146 -18.51 -0.88 -15.03
N PRO A 147 -17.73 -0.13 -14.24
CA PRO A 147 -17.63 -0.41 -12.82
C PRO A 147 -18.96 -0.39 -12.08
N GLY A 148 -19.05 -1.12 -10.97
CA GLY A 148 -20.26 -1.13 -10.14
C GLY A 148 -20.62 0.23 -9.52
N HIS A 149 -19.62 1.11 -9.36
CA HIS A 149 -19.67 2.29 -8.50
C HIS A 149 -19.50 3.61 -9.26
N CYS A 150 -19.11 3.57 -10.54
CA CYS A 150 -18.95 4.75 -11.38
C CYS A 150 -19.15 4.43 -12.87
N ASP A 151 -19.25 5.46 -13.70
CA ASP A 151 -19.39 5.32 -15.14
C ASP A 151 -18.15 4.69 -15.78
N GLY A 152 -18.37 3.85 -16.79
CA GLY A 152 -17.30 3.30 -17.61
C GLY A 152 -16.81 4.30 -18.65
N ALA A 153 -15.54 4.18 -19.04
CA ALA A 153 -14.97 5.03 -20.09
C ALA A 153 -14.02 4.26 -21.02
N LEU A 154 -14.08 4.55 -22.32
CA LEU A 154 -12.99 4.28 -23.25
C LEU A 154 -12.28 5.61 -23.53
N VAL A 155 -11.08 5.73 -23.01
CA VAL A 155 -10.29 6.96 -22.98
C VAL A 155 -9.43 7.10 -24.24
N LYS A 156 -8.84 6.00 -24.72
CA LYS A 156 -7.99 5.98 -25.91
C LYS A 156 -8.36 4.80 -26.80
N SER A 157 -8.40 5.05 -28.11
CA SER A 157 -8.51 4.00 -29.12
C SER A 157 -7.78 4.45 -30.39
N GLN A 158 -6.55 3.97 -30.55
CA GLN A 158 -5.63 4.45 -31.58
C GLN A 158 -5.04 3.28 -32.36
N LEU A 159 -5.21 3.30 -33.68
CA LEU A 159 -4.47 2.41 -34.58
C LEU A 159 -3.04 2.91 -34.72
N VAL A 160 -2.08 2.00 -34.63
CA VAL A 160 -0.65 2.25 -34.77
C VAL A 160 -0.09 1.29 -35.80
N TYR A 161 0.43 1.83 -36.90
CA TYR A 161 1.11 1.09 -37.95
C TYR A 161 2.61 1.12 -37.68
N GLU A 162 3.23 -0.04 -37.47
CA GLU A 162 4.61 -0.19 -37.02
C GLU A 162 5.42 -1.04 -38.01
N SER A 163 6.68 -0.66 -38.26
CA SER A 163 7.56 -1.48 -39.08
C SER A 163 8.00 -2.76 -38.35
N ASN A 164 7.90 -3.91 -39.03
CA ASN A 164 8.42 -5.20 -38.57
C ASN A 164 9.87 -5.49 -39.01
N ASN A 165 10.41 -4.68 -39.91
CA ASN A 165 11.72 -4.92 -40.48
C ASN A 165 12.80 -4.16 -39.72
N ASP A 166 13.89 -4.88 -39.39
CA ASP A 166 15.02 -4.36 -38.63
C ASP A 166 15.78 -3.19 -39.30
N GLY A 167 15.51 -2.88 -40.56
CA GLY A 167 16.16 -1.82 -41.33
C GLY A 167 15.28 -0.62 -41.69
N SER A 168 13.96 -0.71 -41.57
CA SER A 168 13.04 0.39 -41.91
C SER A 168 12.31 0.87 -40.66
N VAL A 169 12.20 2.19 -40.49
CA VAL A 169 11.40 2.80 -39.43
C VAL A 169 10.29 3.62 -40.05
N GLU A 170 9.14 3.62 -39.40
CA GLU A 170 8.00 4.43 -39.81
C GLU A 170 8.04 5.82 -39.13
N PRO A 171 7.24 6.78 -39.65
CA PRO A 171 7.18 8.13 -39.11
C PRO A 171 6.89 8.23 -37.60
N GLY A 172 6.02 7.37 -37.07
CA GLY A 172 5.66 7.36 -35.64
C GLY A 172 6.85 7.09 -34.73
N PHE A 173 7.69 6.11 -35.08
CA PHE A 173 8.92 5.81 -34.35
C PHE A 173 9.88 7.02 -34.36
N VAL A 174 10.05 7.69 -35.50
CA VAL A 174 10.90 8.89 -35.61
C VAL A 174 10.31 10.07 -34.85
N ALA A 175 8.98 10.17 -34.76
CA ALA A 175 8.32 11.17 -33.94
C ALA A 175 8.63 10.99 -32.45
N ASP A 176 8.66 9.74 -31.98
CA ASP A 176 9.01 9.42 -30.61
C ASP A 176 10.53 9.60 -30.36
N GLU A 177 11.40 9.29 -31.34
CA GLU A 177 12.83 9.63 -31.29
C GLU A 177 13.05 11.14 -31.16
N LEU A 178 12.28 11.94 -31.90
CA LEU A 178 12.30 13.40 -31.81
C LEU A 178 11.83 13.89 -30.43
N ALA A 179 10.75 13.32 -29.90
CA ALA A 179 10.25 13.64 -28.56
C ALA A 179 11.24 13.27 -27.45
N VAL A 180 11.94 12.15 -27.57
CA VAL A 180 13.03 11.73 -26.67
C VAL A 180 14.17 12.75 -26.70
N VAL A 181 14.60 13.16 -27.89
CA VAL A 181 15.68 14.14 -28.06
C VAL A 181 15.28 15.50 -27.51
N GLU A 182 14.05 15.97 -27.80
CA GLU A 182 13.50 17.20 -27.22
C GLU A 182 13.55 17.14 -25.69
N ARG A 183 13.02 16.07 -25.08
CA ARG A 183 13.03 15.91 -23.63
C ARG A 183 14.44 15.88 -23.05
N CYS A 184 15.37 15.17 -23.67
CA CYS A 184 16.76 15.14 -23.23
C CYS A 184 17.42 16.53 -23.30
N LEU A 185 17.16 17.30 -24.35
CA LEU A 185 17.67 18.66 -24.48
C LEU A 185 17.06 19.56 -23.40
N GLU A 186 15.76 19.50 -23.14
CA GLU A 186 15.12 20.24 -22.05
C GLU A 186 15.77 19.96 -20.69
N CYS A 187 16.12 18.71 -20.43
CA CYS A 187 16.70 18.30 -19.15
C CYS A 187 18.18 18.69 -19.01
N PHE A 188 18.98 18.49 -20.06
CA PHE A 188 20.44 18.48 -19.94
C PHE A 188 21.16 19.61 -20.69
N GLU A 189 20.61 20.06 -21.81
CA GLU A 189 21.26 21.03 -22.73
C GLU A 189 20.20 21.99 -23.33
N PRO A 190 19.44 22.73 -22.49
CA PRO A 190 18.28 23.52 -22.93
C PRO A 190 18.65 24.62 -23.93
N GLU A 191 19.89 25.10 -23.91
CA GLU A 191 20.43 26.07 -24.88
C GLU A 191 20.46 25.55 -26.32
N ARG A 192 20.35 24.24 -26.54
CA ARG A 192 20.37 23.61 -27.87
C ARG A 192 18.98 23.33 -28.43
N LEU A 193 17.91 23.60 -27.67
CA LEU A 193 16.53 23.45 -28.14
C LEU A 193 16.24 24.32 -29.36
N ASP A 194 16.76 25.55 -29.41
CA ASP A 194 16.56 26.44 -30.55
C ASP A 194 17.19 25.88 -31.84
N ALA A 195 18.33 25.19 -31.73
CA ALA A 195 18.96 24.53 -32.87
C ALA A 195 18.13 23.36 -33.41
N LEU A 196 17.40 22.65 -32.53
CA LEU A 196 16.44 21.61 -32.94
C LEU A 196 15.22 22.25 -33.62
N ARG A 197 14.67 23.32 -33.04
CA ARG A 197 13.56 24.08 -33.62
C ARG A 197 13.85 24.59 -35.03
N VAL A 198 14.99 25.27 -35.21
CA VAL A 198 15.42 25.80 -36.53
C VAL A 198 15.52 24.68 -37.56
N PHE A 199 16.12 23.54 -37.19
CA PHE A 199 16.17 22.38 -38.09
C PHE A 199 14.78 21.89 -38.49
N ILE A 200 13.84 21.80 -37.53
CA ILE A 200 12.47 21.36 -37.79
C ILE A 200 11.71 22.32 -38.72
N GLU A 201 11.94 23.63 -38.57
CA GLU A 201 11.34 24.67 -39.41
C GLU A 201 11.90 24.68 -40.85
N GLU A 202 13.18 24.30 -41.01
CA GLU A 202 13.85 24.22 -42.30
C GLU A 202 13.57 22.92 -43.06
N LEU A 203 13.00 21.90 -42.42
CA LEU A 203 12.61 20.65 -43.08
C LEU A 203 11.59 20.92 -44.20
N ASP A 204 11.88 20.44 -45.41
CA ASP A 204 10.94 20.53 -46.51
C ASP A 204 9.83 19.48 -46.35
N TRP A 205 8.77 19.90 -45.68
CA TRP A 205 7.57 19.08 -45.53
C TRP A 205 6.67 19.05 -46.78
N LYS A 206 6.97 19.83 -47.84
CA LYS A 206 6.08 20.08 -48.99
C LYS A 206 6.44 19.28 -50.24
N GLY A 207 7.60 18.62 -50.28
CA GLY A 207 8.09 17.83 -51.42
C GLY A 207 7.35 16.51 -51.71
N LEU A 208 6.51 16.00 -50.79
CA LEU A 208 5.94 14.65 -50.77
C LEU A 208 4.76 14.40 -51.74
N ASN A 209 4.74 15.04 -52.92
CA ASN A 209 3.59 15.04 -53.84
C ASN A 209 3.97 14.42 -55.20
N ARG A 210 4.08 13.08 -55.28
CA ARG A 210 4.22 12.34 -56.55
C ARG A 210 3.27 11.14 -56.64
N LYS A 211 2.99 10.73 -57.88
CA LYS A 211 1.79 9.96 -58.30
C LYS A 211 1.91 8.42 -58.23
N ASP A 212 3.01 7.86 -57.72
CA ASP A 212 3.19 6.40 -57.59
C ASP A 212 3.69 5.98 -56.19
N ALA A 213 3.07 4.92 -55.63
CA ALA A 213 3.26 4.49 -54.24
C ALA A 213 4.72 4.11 -53.88
N LYS A 214 5.50 3.64 -54.86
CA LYS A 214 6.91 3.26 -54.66
C LYS A 214 7.82 4.49 -54.53
N GLY A 215 7.64 5.50 -55.39
CA GLY A 215 8.40 6.75 -55.30
C GLY A 215 8.06 7.54 -54.03
N ALA A 216 6.79 7.50 -53.60
CA ALA A 216 6.37 8.12 -52.34
C ALA A 216 7.09 7.49 -51.14
N LYS A 217 7.17 6.15 -51.05
CA LYS A 217 7.84 5.47 -49.92
C LYS A 217 9.32 5.84 -49.81
N GLU A 218 10.04 5.88 -50.94
CA GLU A 218 11.46 6.26 -50.99
C GLU A 218 11.69 7.71 -50.52
N GLU A 219 10.81 8.65 -50.90
CA GLU A 219 10.87 10.04 -50.43
C GLU A 219 10.63 10.17 -48.92
N PHE A 220 9.65 9.44 -48.36
CA PHE A 220 9.43 9.41 -46.91
C PHE A 220 10.63 8.79 -46.19
N GLU A 221 11.17 7.67 -46.67
CA GLU A 221 12.34 7.02 -46.08
C GLU A 221 13.58 7.94 -46.09
N GLU A 222 13.78 8.71 -47.17
CA GLU A 222 14.84 9.73 -47.25
C GLU A 222 14.64 10.84 -46.21
N LEU A 223 13.42 11.39 -46.10
CA LEU A 223 13.08 12.40 -45.08
C LEU A 223 13.34 11.88 -43.66
N LEU A 224 12.84 10.69 -43.34
CA LEU A 224 13.04 10.06 -42.03
C LEU A 224 14.53 9.83 -41.76
N SER A 225 15.29 9.38 -42.76
CA SER A 225 16.74 9.21 -42.66
C SER A 225 17.46 10.54 -42.36
N VAL A 226 17.09 11.63 -43.02
CA VAL A 226 17.63 12.98 -42.77
C VAL A 226 17.34 13.43 -41.34
N VAL A 227 16.10 13.28 -40.87
CA VAL A 227 15.70 13.61 -39.50
C VAL A 227 16.54 12.80 -38.51
N ARG A 228 16.59 11.48 -38.65
CA ARG A 228 17.34 10.59 -37.75
C ARG A 228 18.84 10.88 -37.76
N GLN A 229 19.42 11.16 -38.92
CA GLN A 229 20.84 11.53 -39.02
C GLN A 229 21.12 12.83 -38.26
N LYS A 230 20.22 13.81 -38.36
CA LYS A 230 20.33 15.05 -37.59
C LYS A 230 20.17 14.83 -36.10
N LEU A 231 19.15 14.08 -35.68
CA LEU A 231 18.92 13.71 -34.27
C LEU A 231 20.14 13.02 -33.67
N ARG A 232 20.73 12.05 -34.38
CA ARG A 232 21.99 11.40 -34.00
C ARG A 232 23.16 12.39 -33.91
N GLY A 233 23.16 13.40 -34.77
CA GLY A 233 24.15 14.48 -34.81
C GLY A 233 24.14 15.38 -33.57
N PHE A 234 23.04 15.42 -32.80
CA PHE A 234 23.02 16.20 -31.56
C PHE A 234 23.99 15.66 -30.52
N LYS A 235 24.35 14.36 -30.52
CA LYS A 235 25.33 13.77 -29.59
C LYS A 235 25.16 14.28 -28.15
N ILE A 236 23.93 14.29 -27.65
CA ILE A 236 23.60 14.82 -26.32
C ILE A 236 24.43 14.06 -25.28
N GLN A 237 25.04 14.78 -24.34
CA GLN A 237 25.84 14.14 -23.30
C GLN A 237 24.98 13.14 -22.53
N HIS A 238 25.51 11.94 -22.34
CA HIS A 238 24.86 10.84 -21.62
C HIS A 238 23.54 10.33 -22.24
N LEU A 239 23.24 10.65 -23.50
CA LEU A 239 22.09 10.06 -24.23
C LEU A 239 22.18 8.53 -24.35
N LYS A 240 23.40 8.00 -24.34
CA LYS A 240 23.70 6.56 -24.28
C LYS A 240 23.90 6.03 -22.86
N SER A 241 23.33 6.70 -21.86
CA SER A 241 23.20 6.12 -20.53
C SER A 241 22.34 4.85 -20.59
N LYS A 242 22.46 3.98 -19.59
CA LYS A 242 21.64 2.77 -19.52
C LYS A 242 20.36 3.03 -18.71
N ILE A 243 19.23 2.58 -19.24
CA ILE A 243 18.00 2.38 -18.47
C ILE A 243 17.87 0.89 -18.21
N PHE A 244 18.09 0.48 -16.97
CA PHE A 244 17.87 -0.90 -16.57
C PHE A 244 16.38 -1.23 -16.54
N LEU A 245 16.04 -2.47 -16.87
CA LEU A 245 14.69 -3.00 -16.81
C LEU A 245 14.64 -4.11 -15.74
N LEU A 246 13.57 -4.11 -14.96
CA LEU A 246 13.23 -5.22 -14.08
C LEU A 246 11.73 -5.49 -14.18
N GLY A 247 11.37 -6.66 -14.69
CA GLY A 247 9.97 -7.06 -14.75
C GLY A 247 9.39 -7.14 -13.36
N HIS A 248 8.23 -6.52 -13.15
CA HIS A 248 7.58 -6.47 -11.85
C HIS A 248 6.08 -6.74 -12.00
N ALA A 249 5.49 -7.38 -10.99
CA ALA A 249 4.05 -7.46 -10.83
C ALA A 249 3.72 -7.17 -9.37
N HIS A 250 3.00 -6.07 -9.15
CA HIS A 250 2.40 -5.79 -7.85
C HIS A 250 1.10 -6.58 -7.74
N LEU A 251 0.86 -7.20 -6.58
CA LEU A 251 -0.29 -8.06 -6.35
C LEU A 251 -0.85 -7.74 -4.97
N ASP A 252 -1.93 -6.96 -4.94
CA ASP A 252 -2.62 -6.73 -3.67
C ASP A 252 -3.25 -8.02 -3.18
N LEU A 253 -2.92 -8.39 -1.94
CA LEU A 253 -3.46 -9.61 -1.33
C LEU A 253 -4.97 -9.58 -1.23
N ALA A 254 -5.53 -8.39 -1.00
CA ALA A 254 -6.94 -8.08 -1.15
C ALA A 254 -7.10 -6.56 -1.27
N TRP A 255 -8.03 -6.12 -2.11
CA TRP A 255 -8.36 -4.70 -2.27
C TRP A 255 -9.80 -4.52 -2.75
N LEU A 256 -9.99 -4.37 -4.08
CA LEU A 256 -11.31 -4.37 -4.73
C LEU A 256 -11.83 -5.78 -5.02
N TRP A 257 -11.04 -6.79 -4.69
CA TRP A 257 -11.32 -8.21 -4.85
C TRP A 257 -11.01 -8.97 -3.54
N PRO A 258 -11.67 -10.13 -3.32
CA PRO A 258 -11.36 -11.02 -2.21
C PRO A 258 -10.02 -11.77 -2.42
N VAL A 259 -9.44 -12.25 -1.32
CA VAL A 259 -8.12 -12.93 -1.29
C VAL A 259 -8.03 -14.13 -2.24
N ASN A 260 -9.12 -14.87 -2.41
CA ASN A 260 -9.16 -16.05 -3.29
C ASN A 260 -8.98 -15.71 -4.78
N GLU A 261 -9.31 -14.49 -5.18
CA GLU A 261 -9.08 -14.00 -6.55
C GLU A 261 -7.59 -13.72 -6.76
N THR A 262 -6.92 -13.12 -5.77
CA THR A 262 -5.47 -12.86 -5.81
C THR A 262 -4.67 -14.14 -6.01
N TRP A 263 -5.08 -15.26 -5.39
CA TRP A 263 -4.43 -16.55 -5.61
C TRP A 263 -4.42 -16.97 -7.08
N GLN A 264 -5.55 -16.74 -7.78
CA GLN A 264 -5.67 -17.04 -9.20
C GLN A 264 -4.87 -16.04 -10.04
N ALA A 265 -4.90 -14.76 -9.67
CA ALA A 265 -4.13 -13.71 -10.33
C ALA A 265 -2.62 -13.96 -10.25
N ALA A 266 -2.12 -14.35 -9.08
CA ALA A 266 -0.73 -14.72 -8.87
C ALA A 266 -0.32 -15.93 -9.71
N GLN A 267 -1.14 -16.99 -9.73
CA GLN A 267 -0.87 -18.16 -10.56
C GLN A 267 -0.77 -17.78 -12.05
N LYS A 268 -1.75 -17.05 -12.59
CA LYS A 268 -1.76 -16.61 -13.99
C LYS A 268 -0.55 -15.71 -14.30
N THR A 269 -0.20 -14.82 -13.38
CA THR A 269 0.95 -13.92 -13.50
C THR A 269 2.24 -14.72 -13.61
N PHE A 270 2.46 -15.68 -12.71
CA PHE A 270 3.69 -16.46 -12.68
C PHE A 270 3.81 -17.41 -13.88
N GLU A 271 2.72 -18.06 -14.29
CA GLU A 271 2.66 -18.88 -15.51
C GLU A 271 2.98 -18.05 -16.77
N SER A 272 2.42 -16.84 -16.87
CA SER A 272 2.65 -15.92 -17.98
C SER A 272 4.11 -15.49 -18.06
N VAL A 273 4.72 -15.08 -16.95
CA VAL A 273 6.13 -14.65 -16.89
C VAL A 273 7.06 -15.80 -17.32
N LEU A 274 6.88 -17.00 -16.76
CA LEU A 274 7.69 -18.16 -17.11
C LEU A 274 7.56 -18.49 -18.60
N SER A 275 6.34 -18.43 -19.16
CA SER A 275 6.10 -18.64 -20.59
C SER A 275 6.80 -17.59 -21.45
N LEU A 276 6.80 -16.32 -21.03
CA LEU A 276 7.50 -15.25 -21.74
C LEU A 276 9.01 -15.47 -21.76
N GLN A 277 9.59 -15.97 -20.67
CA GLN A 277 11.03 -16.20 -20.59
C GLN A 277 11.55 -17.26 -21.59
N GLU A 278 10.68 -18.09 -22.18
CA GLU A 278 11.06 -18.98 -23.29
C GLU A 278 11.37 -18.21 -24.58
N GLY A 279 10.65 -17.11 -24.85
CA GLY A 279 10.85 -16.25 -26.02
C GLY A 279 11.74 -15.02 -25.77
N PHE A 280 11.92 -14.67 -24.49
CA PHE A 280 12.67 -13.52 -24.01
C PHE A 280 13.62 -13.97 -22.89
N PRO A 281 14.70 -14.70 -23.23
CA PRO A 281 15.64 -15.22 -22.22
C PRO A 281 16.35 -14.13 -21.42
N GLU A 282 16.36 -12.89 -21.91
CA GLU A 282 16.87 -11.72 -21.19
C GLU A 282 15.93 -11.20 -20.09
N LEU A 283 14.65 -11.62 -20.06
CA LEU A 283 13.67 -11.15 -19.07
C LEU A 283 14.04 -11.63 -17.67
N ILE A 284 14.37 -10.66 -16.80
CA ILE A 284 14.46 -10.84 -15.36
C ILE A 284 13.19 -10.28 -14.72
N PHE A 285 12.54 -11.08 -13.89
CA PHE A 285 11.33 -10.72 -13.15
C PHE A 285 11.58 -10.75 -11.64
N CYS A 286 11.01 -9.82 -10.87
CA CYS A 286 11.02 -9.86 -9.42
C CYS A 286 9.61 -9.90 -8.81
N HIS A 287 9.50 -10.50 -7.62
CA HIS A 287 8.29 -10.44 -6.81
C HIS A 287 8.60 -10.53 -5.29
N SER A 288 7.77 -9.86 -4.49
CA SER A 288 8.03 -9.40 -3.11
C SER A 288 7.32 -10.20 -2.02
N THR A 289 6.40 -11.12 -2.33
CA THR A 289 5.47 -11.68 -1.32
C THR A 289 5.67 -13.17 -1.06
N PRO A 290 6.43 -13.57 -0.01
CA PRO A 290 6.54 -14.96 0.48
C PRO A 290 5.23 -15.68 0.71
N ALA A 291 4.19 -15.00 1.22
CA ALA A 291 2.88 -15.63 1.43
C ALA A 291 2.27 -16.18 0.12
N LEU A 292 2.47 -15.50 -1.01
CA LEU A 292 2.00 -15.96 -2.32
C LEU A 292 2.79 -17.19 -2.79
N TYR A 293 4.11 -17.19 -2.61
CA TYR A 293 4.93 -18.36 -2.90
C TYR A 293 4.52 -19.58 -2.05
N ALA A 294 4.24 -19.37 -0.76
CA ALA A 294 3.78 -20.44 0.14
C ALA A 294 2.44 -21.03 -0.31
N TRP A 295 1.52 -20.18 -0.77
CA TRP A 295 0.25 -20.65 -1.32
C TRP A 295 0.45 -21.47 -2.61
N ILE A 296 1.32 -20.99 -3.52
CA ILE A 296 1.66 -21.69 -4.77
C ILE A 296 2.40 -23.00 -4.50
N GLU A 297 3.31 -23.05 -3.53
CA GLU A 297 3.99 -24.28 -3.10
C GLU A 297 3.00 -25.36 -2.67
N GLU A 298 1.98 -24.99 -1.90
CA GLU A 298 0.96 -25.91 -1.41
C GLU A 298 0.00 -26.38 -2.52
N HIS A 299 -0.46 -25.45 -3.38
CA HIS A 299 -1.56 -25.72 -4.32
C HIS A 299 -1.11 -26.05 -5.74
N ARG A 300 0.08 -25.60 -6.14
CA ARG A 300 0.69 -25.77 -7.48
C ARG A 300 2.19 -26.05 -7.37
N PRO A 301 2.59 -27.18 -6.77
CA PRO A 301 4.00 -27.52 -6.57
C PRO A 301 4.78 -27.65 -7.89
N ASP A 302 4.10 -27.95 -9.01
CA ASP A 302 4.67 -27.94 -10.35
C ASP A 302 5.13 -26.54 -10.78
N LEU A 303 4.28 -25.53 -10.57
CA LEU A 303 4.59 -24.13 -10.85
C LEU A 303 5.67 -23.61 -9.91
N PHE A 304 5.58 -23.95 -8.62
CA PHE A 304 6.59 -23.58 -7.64
C PHE A 304 7.99 -24.12 -8.03
N GLY A 305 8.08 -25.38 -8.45
CA GLY A 305 9.33 -25.96 -8.94
C GLY A 305 9.89 -25.23 -10.16
N ALA A 306 9.02 -24.79 -11.09
CA ALA A 306 9.45 -23.98 -12.23
C ALA A 306 9.97 -22.60 -11.81
N ILE A 307 9.34 -21.96 -10.82
CA ILE A 307 9.83 -20.70 -10.21
C ILE A 307 11.20 -20.92 -9.58
N GLN A 308 11.38 -21.97 -8.76
CA GLN A 308 12.67 -22.28 -8.15
C GLN A 308 13.78 -22.46 -9.20
N GLN A 309 13.46 -23.12 -10.32
CA GLN A 309 14.41 -23.26 -11.42
C GLN A 309 14.73 -21.90 -12.07
N ALA A 310 13.73 -21.06 -12.31
CA ALA A 310 13.95 -19.72 -12.87
C ALA A 310 14.78 -18.82 -11.94
N VAL A 311 14.64 -18.98 -10.62
CA VAL A 311 15.48 -18.31 -9.61
C VAL A 311 16.92 -18.82 -9.70
N ALA A 312 17.12 -20.13 -9.77
CA ALA A 312 18.45 -20.74 -9.91
C ALA A 312 19.14 -20.33 -11.23
N ASP A 313 18.37 -20.13 -12.30
CA ASP A 313 18.83 -19.65 -13.60
C ASP A 313 19.15 -18.13 -13.61
N GLY A 314 18.83 -17.40 -12.54
CA GLY A 314 19.01 -15.94 -12.45
C GLY A 314 18.02 -15.11 -13.28
N ARG A 315 16.91 -15.72 -13.71
CA ARG A 315 15.83 -15.04 -14.47
C ARG A 315 14.67 -14.60 -13.57
N TRP A 316 14.67 -15.02 -12.31
CA TRP A 316 13.65 -14.66 -11.34
C TRP A 316 14.30 -14.23 -10.02
N GLU A 317 13.93 -13.07 -9.49
CA GLU A 317 14.42 -12.52 -8.24
C GLU A 317 13.31 -12.53 -7.17
N VAL A 318 13.65 -13.00 -5.98
CA VAL A 318 12.76 -12.96 -4.81
C VAL A 318 13.19 -11.79 -3.94
N VAL A 319 12.39 -10.72 -3.93
CA VAL A 319 12.62 -9.50 -3.12
C VAL A 319 11.75 -9.50 -1.85
N GLY A 320 11.62 -10.67 -1.24
CA GLY A 320 10.66 -10.97 -0.17
C GLY A 320 11.23 -10.84 1.24
N GLY A 321 11.76 -9.67 1.60
CA GLY A 321 12.31 -9.44 2.94
C GLY A 321 11.25 -9.51 4.07
N PHE A 322 10.00 -9.19 3.78
CA PHE A 322 8.85 -9.38 4.68
C PHE A 322 7.98 -10.57 4.25
N TRP A 323 7.11 -11.07 5.14
CA TRP A 323 6.18 -12.16 4.83
C TRP A 323 5.06 -11.75 3.85
N VAL A 324 4.54 -10.53 4.02
CA VAL A 324 3.67 -9.80 3.08
C VAL A 324 4.19 -8.36 2.94
N GLU A 325 3.59 -7.54 2.07
CA GLU A 325 3.86 -6.08 2.04
C GLU A 325 2.98 -5.36 3.07
N PRO A 326 3.48 -5.05 4.28
CA PRO A 326 2.63 -4.69 5.40
C PRO A 326 2.36 -3.19 5.48
N GLU A 327 1.33 -2.83 6.23
CA GLU A 327 1.22 -1.51 6.85
C GLU A 327 2.24 -1.42 8.01
N LEU A 328 2.98 -0.31 8.13
CA LEU A 328 4.14 -0.18 9.02
C LEU A 328 4.00 0.85 10.16
N ASN A 329 2.88 1.57 10.27
CA ASN A 329 2.63 2.57 11.31
C ASN A 329 1.63 2.12 12.39
N LEU A 330 0.69 1.23 12.06
CA LEU A 330 -0.37 0.71 12.91
C LEU A 330 0.03 -0.56 13.67
N ILE A 331 1.01 -1.31 13.16
CA ILE A 331 1.44 -2.59 13.73
C ILE A 331 2.46 -2.42 14.87
N ALA A 332 2.55 -3.40 15.78
CA ALA A 332 3.59 -3.42 16.80
C ALA A 332 4.99 -3.65 16.21
N GLY A 333 6.03 -3.18 16.91
CA GLY A 333 7.42 -3.50 16.57
C GLY A 333 7.69 -5.01 16.49
N GLU A 334 7.08 -5.80 17.38
CA GLU A 334 7.18 -7.28 17.31
C GLU A 334 6.56 -7.82 16.01
N SER A 335 5.46 -7.26 15.52
CA SER A 335 4.87 -7.64 14.24
C SER A 335 5.84 -7.36 13.07
N ILE A 336 6.54 -6.22 13.07
CA ILE A 336 7.60 -5.92 12.07
C ILE A 336 8.71 -6.97 12.14
N VAL A 337 9.15 -7.34 13.35
CA VAL A 337 10.14 -8.42 13.54
C VAL A 337 9.63 -9.74 12.99
N ARG A 338 8.34 -10.07 13.17
CA ARG A 338 7.74 -11.30 12.65
C ARG A 338 7.56 -11.29 11.13
N GLN A 339 7.24 -10.14 10.53
CA GLN A 339 7.25 -9.97 9.07
C GLN A 339 8.63 -10.33 8.52
N LEU A 340 9.70 -9.79 9.11
CA LEU A 340 11.09 -10.10 8.71
C LEU A 340 11.42 -11.57 8.96
N LEU A 341 11.18 -12.05 10.18
CA LEU A 341 11.57 -13.40 10.59
C LEU A 341 10.94 -14.47 9.68
N TYR A 342 9.63 -14.39 9.44
CA TYR A 342 8.95 -15.40 8.63
C TYR A 342 9.20 -15.21 7.14
N GLY A 343 9.31 -13.98 6.64
CA GLY A 343 9.71 -13.69 5.26
C GLY A 343 11.12 -14.24 4.97
N GLN A 344 12.13 -13.75 5.70
CA GLN A 344 13.53 -14.16 5.55
C GLN A 344 13.72 -15.67 5.72
N ARG A 345 13.08 -16.29 6.73
CA ARG A 345 13.20 -17.74 6.93
C ARG A 345 12.59 -18.53 5.78
N TYR A 346 11.43 -18.10 5.27
CA TYR A 346 10.81 -18.76 4.12
C TYR A 346 11.70 -18.63 2.87
N VAL A 347 12.22 -17.43 2.59
CA VAL A 347 13.09 -17.21 1.42
C VAL A 347 14.38 -18.01 1.53
N LEU A 348 15.01 -18.05 2.71
CA LEU A 348 16.20 -18.88 2.94
C LEU A 348 15.90 -20.37 2.73
N GLU A 349 14.82 -20.89 3.32
CA GLU A 349 14.47 -22.31 3.24
C GLU A 349 14.18 -22.75 1.81
N LYS A 350 13.47 -21.92 1.04
CA LYS A 350 12.96 -22.29 -0.28
C LYS A 350 13.84 -21.89 -1.45
N PHE A 351 14.62 -20.82 -1.31
CA PHE A 351 15.46 -20.26 -2.38
C PHE A 351 16.94 -20.18 -2.01
N GLY A 352 17.32 -20.56 -0.79
CA GLY A 352 18.72 -20.78 -0.40
C GLY A 352 19.52 -19.52 -0.02
N LYS A 353 18.90 -18.34 -0.05
CA LYS A 353 19.52 -17.08 0.41
C LYS A 353 18.52 -16.20 1.16
N PHE A 354 19.03 -15.36 2.06
CA PHE A 354 18.25 -14.26 2.61
C PHE A 354 17.99 -13.20 1.54
N SER A 355 16.90 -12.44 1.67
CA SER A 355 16.65 -11.28 0.83
C SER A 355 17.40 -10.07 1.40
N SER A 356 18.31 -9.49 0.63
CA SER A 356 18.98 -8.23 0.97
C SER A 356 18.07 -7.01 0.74
N VAL A 357 16.92 -7.21 0.08
CA VAL A 357 15.99 -6.16 -0.32
C VAL A 357 14.65 -6.34 0.41
N VAL A 358 14.14 -5.24 0.97
CA VAL A 358 12.72 -5.08 1.31
C VAL A 358 12.09 -4.16 0.28
N TRP A 359 11.07 -4.69 -0.40
CA TRP A 359 10.37 -4.02 -1.49
C TRP A 359 8.90 -3.80 -1.10
N VAL A 360 8.55 -2.57 -0.77
CA VAL A 360 7.22 -2.15 -0.29
C VAL A 360 6.78 -0.89 -1.05
N PRO A 361 6.44 -1.03 -2.35
CA PRO A 361 6.09 0.10 -3.20
C PRO A 361 4.86 0.84 -2.70
N ASP A 362 3.89 0.16 -2.08
CA ASP A 362 2.57 0.72 -1.81
C ASP A 362 2.18 0.88 -0.33
N SER A 363 3.08 0.62 0.62
CA SER A 363 2.81 0.90 2.04
C SER A 363 2.63 2.39 2.33
N PHE A 364 1.67 2.75 3.20
CA PHE A 364 1.25 4.12 3.46
C PHE A 364 2.10 4.85 4.52
N GLY A 365 3.35 5.15 4.18
CA GLY A 365 4.31 5.84 5.05
C GLY A 365 5.07 4.88 5.97
N PHE A 366 6.16 5.36 6.59
CA PHE A 366 7.09 4.49 7.32
C PHE A 366 7.67 5.13 8.58
N CYS A 367 7.61 4.40 9.70
CA CYS A 367 8.11 4.87 10.99
C CYS A 367 9.64 5.05 11.03
N ALA A 368 10.13 6.06 11.77
CA ALA A 368 11.56 6.40 11.89
C ALA A 368 12.45 5.27 12.45
N THR A 369 11.86 4.26 13.09
CA THR A 369 12.60 3.13 13.67
C THR A 369 12.83 1.98 12.69
N LEU A 370 12.20 2.02 11.50
CA LEU A 370 12.25 0.93 10.54
C LEU A 370 13.68 0.54 10.10
N PRO A 371 14.64 1.46 9.85
CA PRO A 371 16.00 1.08 9.47
C PRO A 371 16.67 0.13 10.47
N GLN A 372 16.42 0.31 11.77
CA GLN A 372 16.95 -0.58 12.81
C GLN A 372 16.42 -2.01 12.66
N PHE A 373 15.11 -2.17 12.40
CA PHE A 373 14.52 -3.49 12.16
C PHE A 373 15.10 -4.14 10.91
N LEU A 374 15.21 -3.37 9.81
CA LEU A 374 15.73 -3.85 8.54
C LEU A 374 17.17 -4.34 8.65
N VAL A 375 18.06 -3.54 9.25
CA VAL A 375 19.47 -3.92 9.47
C VAL A 375 19.58 -5.18 10.33
N ASN A 376 18.82 -5.27 11.43
CA ASN A 376 18.79 -6.46 12.29
C ASN A 376 18.22 -7.70 11.57
N GLY A 377 17.34 -7.49 10.59
CA GLY A 377 16.79 -8.53 9.72
C GLY A 377 17.71 -8.94 8.56
N GLY A 378 18.91 -8.37 8.45
CA GLY A 378 19.86 -8.65 7.37
C GLY A 378 19.51 -7.99 6.03
N VAL A 379 18.66 -6.96 6.07
CA VAL A 379 18.27 -6.18 4.89
C VAL A 379 19.29 -5.05 4.68
N GLU A 380 19.79 -4.92 3.45
CA GLU A 380 20.74 -3.88 3.05
C GLU A 380 20.07 -2.72 2.31
N TYR A 381 18.95 -3.02 1.63
CA TYR A 381 18.27 -2.08 0.74
C TYR A 381 16.77 -2.00 1.04
N PHE A 382 16.29 -0.77 1.16
CA PHE A 382 14.87 -0.43 1.31
C PHE A 382 14.35 0.21 0.03
N VAL A 383 13.24 -0.31 -0.52
CA VAL A 383 12.65 0.19 -1.76
C VAL A 383 11.17 0.53 -1.57
N THR A 384 10.78 1.73 -1.99
CA THR A 384 9.38 2.18 -2.01
C THR A 384 9.12 3.16 -3.16
N GLN A 385 7.85 3.42 -3.50
CA GLN A 385 7.45 4.53 -4.38
C GLN A 385 6.43 5.49 -3.74
N LYS A 386 5.74 5.08 -2.67
CA LYS A 386 4.48 5.72 -2.26
C LYS A 386 4.62 7.20 -1.89
N LEU A 387 5.79 7.62 -1.41
CA LEU A 387 6.06 9.04 -1.11
C LEU A 387 6.02 9.96 -2.35
N ARG A 388 6.03 9.40 -3.57
CA ARG A 388 5.76 10.18 -4.80
C ARG A 388 4.33 10.74 -4.84
N TRP A 389 3.43 10.22 -4.01
CA TRP A 389 2.01 10.60 -3.94
C TRP A 389 1.71 11.66 -2.88
N ASN A 390 2.72 12.23 -2.22
CA ASN A 390 2.51 13.36 -1.31
C ASN A 390 1.72 14.48 -2.02
N ASP A 391 0.63 14.92 -1.39
CA ASP A 391 -0.27 15.91 -1.97
C ASP A 391 0.27 17.35 -1.90
N THR A 392 1.08 17.64 -0.88
CA THR A 392 1.55 18.99 -0.55
C THR A 392 3.05 19.14 -0.79
N THR A 393 3.87 18.28 -0.18
CA THR A 393 5.34 18.35 -0.25
C THR A 393 5.90 17.19 -1.07
N ARG A 394 6.41 17.50 -2.27
CA ARG A 394 7.10 16.49 -3.10
C ARG A 394 8.37 16.01 -2.39
N PHE A 395 8.50 14.70 -2.23
CA PHE A 395 9.73 14.09 -1.71
C PHE A 395 10.90 14.29 -2.69
N GLU A 396 12.02 14.81 -2.21
CA GLU A 396 13.11 15.33 -3.06
C GLU A 396 14.15 14.28 -3.47
N HIS A 397 14.22 13.13 -2.77
CA HIS A 397 15.33 12.19 -2.91
C HIS A 397 14.96 10.92 -3.67
N GLY A 398 15.80 10.56 -4.65
CA GLY A 398 15.70 9.30 -5.41
C GLY A 398 16.47 8.16 -4.76
N ALA A 399 17.65 8.45 -4.21
CA ALA A 399 18.49 7.54 -3.45
C ALA A 399 19.06 8.28 -2.25
N PHE A 400 19.04 7.64 -1.08
CA PHE A 400 19.43 8.28 0.18
C PHE A 400 19.77 7.23 1.24
N TRP A 401 20.53 7.64 2.26
CA TRP A 401 20.69 6.87 3.48
C TRP A 401 19.53 7.18 4.42
N TRP A 402 18.80 6.16 4.87
CA TRP A 402 17.77 6.36 5.88
C TRP A 402 18.27 5.90 7.23
N LYS A 403 18.34 6.86 8.16
CA LYS A 403 18.93 6.68 9.48
C LYS A 403 17.85 6.69 10.56
N SER A 404 17.90 5.68 11.41
CA SER A 404 17.06 5.57 12.58
C SER A 404 17.63 6.34 13.78
N PRO A 405 16.82 6.73 14.79
CA PRO A 405 17.31 7.43 15.98
C PRO A 405 18.41 6.70 16.77
N ASP A 406 18.56 5.38 16.64
CA ASP A 406 19.64 4.60 17.27
C ASP A 406 20.97 4.68 16.50
N GLY A 407 20.96 5.26 15.30
CA GLY A 407 22.10 5.37 14.39
C GLY A 407 22.20 4.27 13.34
N SER A 408 21.30 3.29 13.33
CA SER A 408 21.23 2.28 12.26
C SER A 408 20.86 2.94 10.93
N GLU A 409 21.54 2.56 9.85
CA GLU A 409 21.36 3.15 8.51
C GLU A 409 21.08 2.06 7.48
N VAL A 410 20.10 2.30 6.60
CA VAL A 410 19.77 1.45 5.45
C VAL A 410 19.84 2.27 4.16
N PHE A 411 20.31 1.66 3.07
CA PHE A 411 20.33 2.34 1.77
C PHE A 411 18.93 2.30 1.15
N SER A 412 18.38 3.46 0.84
CA SER A 412 16.99 3.61 0.42
C SER A 412 16.88 4.10 -1.02
N TYR A 413 15.93 3.53 -1.76
CA TYR A 413 15.68 3.81 -3.17
C TYR A 413 14.18 4.09 -3.43
N MET A 414 13.90 5.23 -4.06
CA MET A 414 12.57 5.64 -4.52
C MET A 414 12.34 5.13 -5.96
N SER A 415 11.64 4.01 -6.11
CA SER A 415 11.51 3.32 -7.39
C SER A 415 10.78 4.13 -8.46
N ALA A 416 10.87 3.66 -9.71
CA ALA A 416 9.94 4.06 -10.77
C ALA A 416 8.50 3.65 -10.40
N LEU A 417 7.53 4.23 -11.11
CA LEU A 417 6.13 3.85 -10.94
C LEU A 417 5.94 2.37 -11.31
N ILE A 418 5.19 1.65 -10.47
CA ILE A 418 4.72 0.29 -10.77
C ILE A 418 3.58 0.35 -11.81
N GLY A 419 3.35 -0.77 -12.51
CA GLY A 419 2.24 -0.88 -13.46
C GLY A 419 2.41 -0.02 -14.72
N GLU A 420 3.64 0.29 -15.12
CA GLU A 420 3.92 1.08 -16.32
C GLU A 420 4.42 0.20 -17.47
N GLY A 421 4.07 0.59 -18.70
CA GLY A 421 4.55 -0.05 -19.92
C GLY A 421 5.93 0.44 -20.36
N ILE A 422 6.34 0.01 -21.56
CA ILE A 422 7.52 0.57 -22.24
C ILE A 422 7.07 1.79 -23.05
N ASP A 423 7.19 2.96 -22.45
CA ASP A 423 7.00 4.26 -23.10
C ASP A 423 8.32 5.03 -23.09
N PRO A 424 8.96 5.25 -24.26
CA PRO A 424 10.28 5.85 -24.36
C PRO A 424 10.34 7.28 -23.80
N VAL A 425 9.28 8.07 -23.95
CA VAL A 425 9.25 9.46 -23.49
C VAL A 425 9.07 9.52 -21.97
N LYS A 426 8.21 8.67 -21.41
CA LYS A 426 8.07 8.51 -19.95
C LYS A 426 9.37 8.00 -19.32
N MET A 427 9.98 6.97 -19.91
CA MET A 427 11.24 6.39 -19.41
C MET A 427 12.36 7.42 -19.36
N VAL A 428 12.52 8.23 -20.43
CA VAL A 428 13.52 9.31 -20.47
C VAL A 428 13.17 10.43 -19.50
N SER A 429 11.89 10.77 -19.35
CA SER A 429 11.45 11.76 -18.35
C SER A 429 11.77 11.33 -16.93
N TYR A 430 11.58 10.04 -16.62
CA TYR A 430 11.99 9.46 -15.35
C TYR A 430 13.51 9.46 -15.18
N ALA A 431 14.28 9.09 -16.21
CA ALA A 431 15.75 9.16 -16.15
C ALA A 431 16.26 10.60 -15.90
N CYS A 432 15.60 11.61 -16.49
CA CYS A 432 15.88 13.01 -16.18
C CYS A 432 15.61 13.35 -14.70
N GLU A 433 14.44 12.96 -14.19
CA GLU A 433 14.07 13.17 -12.78
C GLU A 433 15.06 12.50 -11.84
N TRP A 434 15.34 11.21 -12.09
CA TRP A 434 16.30 10.41 -11.34
C TRP A 434 17.66 11.09 -11.26
N ARG A 435 18.19 11.55 -12.40
CA ARG A 435 19.47 12.26 -12.45
C ARG A 435 19.43 13.59 -11.72
N SER A 436 18.32 14.32 -11.78
CA SER A 436 18.14 15.55 -11.02
C SER A 436 18.12 15.32 -9.51
N GLN A 437 17.55 14.21 -9.05
CA GLN A 437 17.42 13.87 -7.63
C GLN A 437 18.70 13.28 -7.02
N THR A 438 19.49 12.56 -7.83
CA THR A 438 20.60 11.74 -7.32
C THR A 438 21.98 12.10 -7.89
N GLY A 439 22.02 12.81 -9.02
CA GLY A 439 23.24 12.97 -9.81
C GLY A 439 23.77 11.66 -10.42
N LEU A 440 22.99 10.57 -10.38
CA LEU A 440 23.30 9.31 -11.04
C LEU A 440 22.72 9.29 -12.45
N VAL A 441 23.39 8.59 -13.34
CA VAL A 441 23.08 8.62 -14.78
C VAL A 441 22.22 7.42 -15.20
N GLU A 442 22.44 6.27 -14.58
CA GLU A 442 21.74 5.02 -14.89
C GLU A 442 20.53 4.88 -13.97
N SER A 443 19.36 4.57 -14.54
CA SER A 443 18.07 4.47 -13.83
C SER A 443 17.45 3.08 -13.99
N LEU A 444 16.53 2.67 -13.11
CA LEU A 444 15.80 1.41 -13.20
C LEU A 444 14.31 1.63 -13.50
N TRP A 445 13.79 0.99 -14.54
CA TRP A 445 12.40 1.02 -14.97
C TRP A 445 11.71 -0.32 -14.74
N LEU A 446 10.42 -0.29 -14.40
CA LEU A 446 9.65 -1.45 -13.94
C LEU A 446 8.50 -1.78 -14.89
N PRO A 447 8.77 -2.46 -16.04
CA PRO A 447 7.68 -2.91 -16.90
C PRO A 447 6.77 -3.90 -16.15
N GLY A 448 5.46 -3.66 -16.24
CA GLY A 448 4.45 -4.49 -15.61
C GLY A 448 3.04 -3.95 -15.86
N VAL A 449 2.05 -4.75 -15.49
CA VAL A 449 0.64 -4.36 -15.41
C VAL A 449 0.32 -4.06 -13.94
N GLY A 450 -0.78 -3.33 -13.68
CA GLY A 450 -1.08 -2.64 -12.41
C GLY A 450 -1.20 -3.50 -11.14
N ASP A 451 -2.11 -3.11 -10.25
CA ASP A 451 -2.08 -3.58 -8.85
C ASP A 451 -2.73 -4.96 -8.62
N HIS A 452 -3.47 -5.47 -9.62
CA HIS A 452 -4.10 -6.81 -9.61
C HIS A 452 -3.22 -7.91 -10.23
N GLY A 453 -1.91 -7.66 -10.33
CA GLY A 453 -0.95 -8.53 -11.00
C GLY A 453 -0.79 -8.25 -12.50
N GLY A 454 -0.29 -9.27 -13.21
CA GLY A 454 0.13 -9.13 -14.60
C GLY A 454 1.54 -8.57 -14.72
N GLY A 455 2.52 -9.43 -14.94
CA GLY A 455 3.90 -9.00 -15.19
C GLY A 455 4.07 -8.32 -16.55
N PRO A 456 5.32 -8.10 -16.99
CA PRO A 456 5.61 -7.62 -18.34
C PRO A 456 4.84 -8.39 -19.41
N THR A 457 4.31 -7.69 -20.41
CA THR A 457 3.63 -8.34 -21.54
C THR A 457 4.59 -8.59 -22.71
N ARG A 458 4.23 -9.51 -23.61
CA ARG A 458 4.99 -9.74 -24.86
C ARG A 458 5.21 -8.45 -25.65
N ASP A 459 4.18 -7.59 -25.76
CA ASP A 459 4.28 -6.32 -26.49
C ASP A 459 5.27 -5.36 -25.83
N MET A 460 5.32 -5.29 -24.50
CA MET A 460 6.33 -4.51 -23.78
C MET A 460 7.75 -4.98 -24.12
N LEU A 461 8.00 -6.30 -24.11
CA LEU A 461 9.32 -6.85 -24.40
C LEU A 461 9.73 -6.67 -25.88
N GLU A 462 8.79 -6.82 -26.82
CA GLU A 462 9.00 -6.51 -28.23
C GLU A 462 9.30 -5.02 -28.44
N THR A 463 8.59 -4.15 -27.73
CA THR A 463 8.79 -2.69 -27.76
C THR A 463 10.16 -2.31 -27.19
N ALA A 464 10.60 -2.94 -26.09
CA ALA A 464 11.94 -2.74 -25.53
C ALA A 464 13.05 -3.14 -26.53
N ARG A 465 12.95 -4.34 -27.14
CA ARG A 465 13.89 -4.80 -28.18
C ARG A 465 13.93 -3.86 -29.39
N ARG A 466 12.79 -3.25 -29.72
CA ARG A 466 12.67 -2.29 -30.82
C ARG A 466 13.38 -0.98 -30.49
N TRP A 467 13.17 -0.43 -29.30
CA TRP A 467 13.81 0.79 -28.84
C TRP A 467 15.33 0.65 -28.63
N GLN A 468 15.81 -0.54 -28.26
CA GLN A 468 17.24 -0.86 -28.21
C GLN A 468 17.98 -0.60 -29.53
N LYS A 469 17.27 -0.56 -30.67
CA LYS A 469 17.86 -0.29 -32.01
C LYS A 469 17.94 1.21 -32.33
N SER A 470 17.30 2.08 -31.54
CA SER A 470 17.34 3.52 -31.78
C SER A 470 18.73 4.09 -31.47
N PRO A 471 19.33 4.91 -32.34
CA PRO A 471 20.62 5.54 -32.08
C PRO A 471 20.55 6.72 -31.10
N VAL A 472 19.34 7.15 -30.71
CA VAL A 472 19.11 8.33 -29.86
C VAL A 472 18.35 8.01 -28.57
N PHE A 473 18.05 6.75 -28.33
CA PHE A 473 17.48 6.26 -27.09
C PHE A 473 18.56 5.68 -26.18
N PRO A 474 18.44 5.79 -24.85
CA PRO A 474 19.27 5.08 -23.89
C PRO A 474 19.33 3.57 -24.16
N ASP A 475 20.48 2.94 -23.88
CA ASP A 475 20.58 1.49 -23.97
C ASP A 475 19.72 0.86 -22.86
N VAL A 476 18.95 -0.18 -23.17
CA VAL A 476 18.13 -0.92 -22.21
C VAL A 476 18.70 -2.31 -21.94
N GLU A 477 18.72 -2.69 -20.67
CA GLU A 477 19.27 -3.97 -20.23
C GLU A 477 18.51 -4.47 -19.01
N PHE A 478 18.17 -5.75 -18.97
CA PHE A 478 17.56 -6.33 -17.78
C PHE A 478 18.63 -6.58 -16.70
N CYS A 479 18.30 -6.25 -15.45
CA CYS A 479 19.13 -6.60 -14.30
C CYS A 479 18.23 -6.99 -13.12
N THR A 480 18.85 -7.50 -12.05
CA THR A 480 18.15 -7.71 -10.77
C THR A 480 18.17 -6.43 -9.95
N SER A 481 17.19 -6.24 -9.07
CA SER A 481 17.18 -5.09 -8.15
C SER A 481 18.43 -5.07 -7.27
N GLU A 482 18.85 -6.21 -6.73
CA GLU A 482 20.05 -6.35 -5.88
C GLU A 482 21.30 -5.84 -6.62
N SER A 483 21.50 -6.25 -7.88
CA SER A 483 22.67 -5.84 -8.67
C SER A 483 22.65 -4.34 -9.00
N TYR A 484 21.49 -3.79 -9.34
CA TYR A 484 21.33 -2.36 -9.59
C TYR A 484 21.58 -1.53 -8.32
N LEU A 485 20.99 -1.92 -7.19
CA LEU A 485 21.12 -1.23 -5.91
C LEU A 485 22.57 -1.24 -5.41
N GLN A 486 23.26 -2.38 -5.53
CA GLN A 486 24.69 -2.49 -5.22
C GLN A 486 25.53 -1.54 -6.08
N GLN A 487 25.23 -1.45 -7.39
CA GLN A 487 25.93 -0.57 -8.32
C GLN A 487 25.75 0.92 -7.94
N ILE A 488 24.52 1.38 -7.70
CA ILE A 488 24.28 2.79 -7.40
C ILE A 488 24.78 3.19 -6.01
N LYS A 489 24.72 2.28 -5.03
CA LYS A 489 25.32 2.48 -3.71
C LYS A 489 26.83 2.68 -3.82
N GLY A 490 27.53 1.80 -4.54
CA GLY A 490 28.98 1.91 -4.75
C GLY A 490 29.40 3.17 -5.54
N GLN A 491 28.56 3.63 -6.47
CA GLN A 491 28.77 4.91 -7.16
C GLN A 491 28.56 6.12 -6.24
N GLY A 492 27.64 6.02 -5.27
CA GLY A 492 27.42 7.04 -4.24
C GLY A 492 28.56 7.12 -3.22
N GLU A 493 29.08 5.98 -2.77
CA GLU A 493 30.15 5.89 -1.76
C GLU A 493 31.54 6.27 -2.32
N ASN A 494 31.90 5.85 -3.53
CA ASN A 494 33.19 6.21 -4.14
C ASN A 494 33.31 7.71 -4.47
N ARG A 495 32.20 8.45 -4.47
CA ARG A 495 32.20 9.92 -4.61
C ARG A 495 32.60 10.65 -3.32
N ASP A 496 32.68 9.95 -2.19
CA ASP A 496 33.01 10.50 -0.86
C ASP A 496 34.53 10.53 -0.58
N THR A 497 35.38 10.02 -1.49
CA THR A 497 36.81 9.74 -1.20
C THR A 497 37.88 10.51 -2.03
N GLY A 498 37.54 11.55 -2.80
CA GLY A 498 38.54 12.45 -3.45
C GLY A 498 38.14 13.92 -3.25
N ASP A 499 38.96 14.85 -2.76
CA ASP A 499 40.42 14.99 -2.74
C ASP A 499 40.92 15.59 -1.41
N LYS A 500 41.90 14.95 -0.77
CA LYS A 500 42.83 15.64 0.14
C LYS A 500 43.98 16.17 -0.69
N GLU A 501 43.79 17.29 -1.40
CA GLU A 501 44.89 17.94 -2.10
C GLU A 501 45.80 18.71 -1.13
N GLU A 502 47.09 18.44 -1.27
CA GLU A 502 48.20 19.04 -0.56
C GLU A 502 48.29 20.56 -0.81
N VAL A 503 48.55 21.30 0.26
CA VAL A 503 48.86 22.72 0.24
C VAL A 503 50.17 22.96 -0.52
N SER A 504 50.10 23.59 -1.69
CA SER A 504 51.25 24.25 -2.32
C SER A 504 50.87 25.62 -2.91
N THR A 505 51.86 26.50 -2.93
CA THR A 505 51.77 27.97 -2.86
C THR A 505 51.62 28.70 -4.21
N VAL A 506 50.77 29.75 -4.21
CA VAL A 506 50.92 31.08 -4.87
C VAL A 506 51.07 31.16 -6.41
N SER A 507 50.07 31.71 -7.13
CA SER A 507 50.06 33.08 -7.77
C SER A 507 49.09 33.29 -8.96
N THR A 508 48.50 34.51 -8.99
CA THR A 508 47.83 35.30 -10.06
C THR A 508 46.37 34.99 -10.50
N PRO A 509 45.48 36.02 -10.58
CA PRO A 509 44.08 35.86 -11.00
C PRO A 509 43.90 36.00 -12.53
N SER A 510 43.20 35.04 -13.13
CA SER A 510 42.70 35.07 -14.52
C SER A 510 41.16 35.26 -14.50
N PRO A 511 40.54 35.80 -15.58
CA PRO A 511 39.11 36.18 -15.59
C PRO A 511 38.16 34.98 -15.43
N PRO A 512 36.90 35.20 -15.00
CA PRO A 512 35.99 34.12 -14.65
C PRO A 512 35.67 33.28 -15.89
N SER A 513 36.04 32.00 -15.82
CA SER A 513 35.57 30.97 -16.74
C SER A 513 34.11 30.62 -16.38
N PRO A 514 33.28 30.19 -17.35
CA PRO A 514 31.92 29.73 -17.06
C PRO A 514 31.94 28.56 -16.07
N PRO A 515 30.88 28.37 -15.25
CA PRO A 515 30.88 27.36 -14.20
C PRO A 515 31.08 25.97 -14.81
N LEU A 516 32.16 25.30 -14.39
CA LEU A 516 32.38 23.87 -14.59
C LEU A 516 31.26 23.09 -13.86
N PRO A 517 30.90 21.87 -14.33
CA PRO A 517 29.80 21.10 -13.77
C PRO A 517 30.05 20.81 -12.29
N LEU A 518 29.00 21.02 -11.49
CA LEU A 518 28.96 20.74 -10.05
C LEU A 518 29.67 19.42 -9.73
N SER A 519 30.73 19.47 -8.93
CA SER A 519 31.25 18.31 -8.22
C SER A 519 30.07 17.65 -7.46
N PRO A 520 29.74 16.37 -7.71
CA PRO A 520 28.53 15.78 -7.16
C PRO A 520 28.65 15.61 -5.64
N SER A 521 27.62 16.07 -4.92
CA SER A 521 27.47 15.92 -3.46
C SER A 521 27.34 14.45 -3.07
N PRO A 522 27.78 14.03 -1.86
CA PRO A 522 27.40 12.73 -1.29
C PRO A 522 25.88 12.58 -1.26
N LEU A 523 25.41 11.33 -1.30
CA LEU A 523 23.98 11.02 -1.18
C LEU A 523 23.44 11.55 0.16
N PRO A 524 22.21 12.09 0.20
CA PRO A 524 21.66 12.68 1.41
C PRO A 524 21.32 11.60 2.45
N THR A 525 21.31 12.01 3.72
CA THR A 525 20.80 11.19 4.83
C THR A 525 19.46 11.76 5.29
N TRP A 526 18.44 10.91 5.39
CA TRP A 526 17.15 11.22 6.00
C TRP A 526 17.13 10.70 7.44
N GLU A 527 16.92 11.58 8.42
CA GLU A 527 16.98 11.26 9.87
C GLU A 527 15.60 11.45 10.55
N ASP A 528 14.54 11.00 9.90
CA ASP A 528 13.18 11.06 10.43
C ASP A 528 12.30 9.92 9.89
N GLU A 529 11.03 9.90 10.26
CA GLU A 529 10.02 9.08 9.59
C GLU A 529 9.88 9.49 8.12
N LEU A 530 9.50 8.53 7.28
CA LEU A 530 9.10 8.79 5.91
C LEU A 530 7.60 9.02 5.90
N TYR A 531 7.20 10.23 6.30
CA TYR A 531 5.80 10.62 6.41
C TYR A 531 5.15 10.74 5.03
N LEU A 532 4.11 9.94 4.80
CA LEU A 532 3.25 10.08 3.64
C LEU A 532 2.21 11.17 3.93
N GLU A 533 2.28 12.28 3.21
CA GLU A 533 1.33 13.39 3.31
C GLU A 533 0.02 13.07 2.59
N PHE A 534 -0.48 11.84 2.72
CA PHE A 534 -1.64 11.33 2.02
C PHE A 534 -2.22 10.13 2.77
N HIS A 535 -3.44 9.70 2.43
CA HIS A 535 -4.08 8.50 3.00
C HIS A 535 -4.23 8.48 4.54
N ARG A 536 -4.47 9.65 5.17
CA ARG A 536 -4.54 9.77 6.64
C ARG A 536 -5.79 9.14 7.28
N GLY A 537 -6.86 8.93 6.50
CA GLY A 537 -8.08 8.24 6.91
C GLY A 537 -7.88 6.75 7.19
N CYS A 538 -6.84 6.14 6.61
CA CYS A 538 -6.44 4.76 6.86
C CYS A 538 -6.16 4.46 8.36
N TYR A 539 -5.80 5.48 9.13
CA TYR A 539 -5.52 5.34 10.56
C TYR A 539 -6.79 5.22 11.42
N THR A 540 -7.96 5.66 10.92
CA THR A 540 -9.22 5.73 11.67
C THR A 540 -10.33 4.84 11.12
N THR A 541 -10.40 4.65 9.80
CA THR A 541 -11.38 3.75 9.16
C THR A 541 -11.24 2.32 9.68
N HIS A 542 -12.31 1.50 9.66
CA HIS A 542 -12.29 0.10 10.13
C HIS A 542 -11.58 -0.11 11.49
N SER A 543 -11.94 0.70 12.48
CA SER A 543 -11.38 0.65 13.85
C SER A 543 -11.51 -0.74 14.52
N ASP A 544 -12.49 -1.53 14.09
CA ASP A 544 -12.68 -2.92 14.50
C ASP A 544 -11.49 -3.80 14.10
N GLN A 545 -10.96 -3.63 12.88
CA GLN A 545 -9.80 -4.38 12.39
C GLN A 545 -8.52 -3.99 13.15
N LYS A 546 -8.31 -2.69 13.39
CA LYS A 546 -7.18 -2.20 14.20
C LYS A 546 -7.24 -2.75 15.62
N ARG A 547 -8.45 -2.81 16.21
CA ARG A 547 -8.68 -3.41 17.52
C ARG A 547 -8.36 -4.89 17.53
N TRP A 548 -8.81 -5.65 16.53
CA TRP A 548 -8.48 -7.07 16.39
C TRP A 548 -6.97 -7.30 16.27
N ASN A 549 -6.28 -6.54 15.42
CA ASN A 549 -4.83 -6.61 15.28
C ASN A 549 -4.13 -6.39 16.63
N ARG A 550 -4.42 -5.26 17.30
CA ARG A 550 -3.77 -4.94 18.58
C ARG A 550 -4.06 -5.97 19.67
N HIS A 551 -5.29 -6.49 19.71
CA HIS A 551 -5.66 -7.56 20.63
C HIS A 551 -4.84 -8.83 20.37
N CYS A 552 -4.77 -9.27 19.11
CA CYS A 552 -4.04 -10.47 18.71
C CYS A 552 -2.52 -10.33 18.95
N GLU A 553 -1.91 -9.18 18.64
CA GLU A 553 -0.51 -8.91 18.95
C GLU A 553 -0.21 -9.07 20.45
N GLY A 554 -1.04 -8.45 21.31
CA GLY A 554 -0.89 -8.55 22.76
C GLY A 554 -1.16 -9.95 23.31
N LEU A 555 -2.08 -10.69 22.69
CA LEU A 555 -2.39 -12.08 23.06
C LEU A 555 -1.26 -13.02 22.68
N LEU A 556 -0.71 -12.90 21.47
CA LEU A 556 0.38 -13.76 21.00
C LEU A 556 1.68 -13.51 21.78
N TYR A 557 1.97 -12.26 22.14
CA TYR A 557 3.05 -11.95 23.08
C TYR A 557 2.88 -12.72 24.40
N GLN A 558 1.69 -12.71 24.99
CA GLN A 558 1.41 -13.43 26.24
C GLN A 558 1.49 -14.95 26.05
N ALA A 559 0.97 -15.47 24.93
CA ALA A 559 1.00 -16.87 24.61
C ALA A 559 2.44 -17.40 24.55
N GLU A 560 3.33 -16.68 23.86
CA GLU A 560 4.74 -17.05 23.77
C GLU A 560 5.47 -16.95 25.10
N LEU A 561 5.27 -15.84 25.82
CA LEU A 561 5.89 -15.62 27.13
C LEU A 561 5.55 -16.76 28.09
N PHE A 562 4.27 -17.07 28.26
CA PHE A 562 3.84 -18.07 29.23
C PHE A 562 4.12 -19.50 28.73
N ALA A 563 4.03 -19.76 27.42
CA ALA A 563 4.41 -21.07 26.87
C ALA A 563 5.91 -21.34 27.05
N ALA A 564 6.76 -20.33 26.84
CA ALA A 564 8.20 -20.43 27.09
C ALA A 564 8.47 -20.68 28.58
N TRP A 565 7.79 -19.96 29.47
CA TRP A 565 7.93 -20.17 30.91
C TRP A 565 7.46 -21.57 31.33
N ALA A 566 6.29 -22.03 30.87
CA ALA A 566 5.79 -23.37 31.16
C ALA A 566 6.77 -24.45 30.64
N THR A 567 7.34 -24.25 29.44
CA THR A 567 8.34 -25.15 28.89
C THR A 567 9.57 -25.25 29.79
N LEU A 568 10.12 -24.10 30.20
CA LEU A 568 11.37 -24.04 30.99
C LEU A 568 11.20 -24.49 32.45
N SER A 569 10.05 -24.18 33.07
CA SER A 569 9.83 -24.41 34.50
C SER A 569 9.14 -25.72 34.84
N VAL A 570 8.22 -26.18 33.99
CA VAL A 570 7.40 -27.39 34.26
C VAL A 570 7.57 -28.48 33.20
N GLY A 571 8.41 -28.26 32.19
CA GLY A 571 8.69 -29.25 31.13
C GLY A 571 7.54 -29.43 30.13
N ALA A 572 6.65 -28.44 29.99
CA ALA A 572 5.61 -28.46 28.97
C ALA A 572 6.22 -28.41 27.55
N SER A 573 5.50 -28.92 26.55
CA SER A 573 5.94 -28.78 25.15
C SER A 573 5.68 -27.36 24.64
N TYR A 574 6.67 -26.73 23.99
CA TYR A 574 6.49 -25.42 23.38
C TYR A 574 5.65 -25.54 22.09
N PRO A 575 4.50 -24.84 21.98
CA PRO A 575 3.56 -24.96 20.86
C PRO A 575 4.02 -24.15 19.64
N LYS A 576 5.19 -24.50 19.09
CA LYS A 576 5.86 -23.74 18.03
C LYS A 576 5.00 -23.59 16.77
N SER A 577 4.39 -24.68 16.31
CA SER A 577 3.64 -24.72 15.05
C SER A 577 2.35 -23.91 15.15
N GLU A 578 1.66 -23.99 16.28
CA GLU A 578 0.43 -23.26 16.55
C GLU A 578 0.68 -21.75 16.67
N LEU A 579 1.77 -21.36 17.33
CA LEU A 579 2.20 -19.96 17.42
C LEU A 579 2.58 -19.40 16.05
N GLU A 580 3.34 -20.16 15.26
CA GLU A 580 3.71 -19.75 13.90
C GLU A 580 2.48 -19.58 13.01
N PHE A 581 1.54 -20.52 13.06
CA PHE A 581 0.28 -20.43 12.34
C PHE A 581 -0.51 -19.17 12.74
N ALA A 582 -0.67 -18.94 14.05
CA ALA A 582 -1.40 -17.79 14.55
C ALA A 582 -0.71 -16.47 14.17
N TRP A 583 0.62 -16.38 14.26
CA TRP A 583 1.35 -15.21 13.81
C TRP A 583 1.21 -14.97 12.31
N LYS A 584 1.39 -15.98 11.46
CA LYS A 584 1.25 -15.80 10.00
C LYS A 584 -0.13 -15.28 9.61
N ASN A 585 -1.18 -15.68 10.33
CA ASN A 585 -2.53 -15.15 10.16
C ASN A 585 -2.65 -13.67 10.56
N VAL A 586 -2.06 -13.27 11.69
CA VAL A 586 -1.98 -11.85 12.06
C VAL A 586 -1.24 -11.06 10.99
N LEU A 587 -0.06 -11.53 10.57
CA LEU A 587 0.77 -10.84 9.60
C LEU A 587 0.13 -10.73 8.22
N PHE A 588 -0.64 -11.74 7.80
CA PHE A 588 -1.38 -11.71 6.55
C PHE A 588 -2.40 -10.56 6.55
N ASN A 589 -3.17 -10.44 7.63
CA ASN A 589 -4.16 -9.37 7.77
C ASN A 589 -3.54 -7.99 8.01
N GLN A 590 -2.22 -7.90 8.22
CA GLN A 590 -1.46 -6.63 8.29
C GLN A 590 -1.06 -6.10 6.91
N PHE A 591 -1.48 -6.74 5.82
CA PHE A 591 -1.29 -6.23 4.47
C PHE A 591 -1.79 -4.79 4.33
N HIS A 592 -1.10 -3.98 3.52
CA HIS A 592 -1.31 -2.54 3.45
C HIS A 592 -2.69 -2.11 2.95
N ASP A 593 -3.50 -2.99 2.36
CA ASP A 593 -4.91 -2.69 2.05
C ASP A 593 -5.95 -3.36 2.94
N ILE A 594 -5.54 -4.31 3.77
CA ILE A 594 -6.44 -4.99 4.71
C ILE A 594 -6.50 -4.20 6.01
N LEU A 595 -5.37 -4.02 6.70
CA LEU A 595 -5.35 -3.41 8.03
C LEU A 595 -5.73 -1.92 8.00
N PRO A 596 -5.22 -1.10 7.06
CA PRO A 596 -5.68 0.25 6.80
C PRO A 596 -7.17 0.43 6.57
N GLY A 597 -7.91 -0.63 6.24
CA GLY A 597 -9.35 -0.51 6.02
C GLY A 597 -9.70 0.16 4.69
N SER A 598 -8.90 -0.13 3.67
CA SER A 598 -9.01 0.38 2.30
C SER A 598 -9.57 -0.65 1.30
N SER A 599 -10.01 -1.81 1.75
CA SER A 599 -10.60 -2.87 0.93
C SER A 599 -12.14 -2.84 0.89
N ILE A 600 -12.74 -3.62 0.00
CA ILE A 600 -14.18 -3.87 -0.03
C ILE A 600 -14.67 -4.62 1.21
N HIS A 601 -15.98 -4.51 1.50
CA HIS A 601 -16.60 -5.13 2.68
C HIS A 601 -16.29 -6.63 2.85
N GLN A 602 -16.28 -7.38 1.73
CA GLN A 602 -16.05 -8.83 1.75
C GLN A 602 -14.70 -9.20 2.36
N VAL A 603 -13.66 -8.38 2.17
CA VAL A 603 -12.32 -8.62 2.72
C VAL A 603 -12.34 -8.66 4.25
N TYR A 604 -13.11 -7.79 4.90
CA TYR A 604 -13.22 -7.79 6.37
C TYR A 604 -14.09 -8.92 6.89
N VAL A 605 -15.10 -9.34 6.11
CA VAL A 605 -15.89 -10.54 6.41
C VAL A 605 -14.99 -11.77 6.37
N ASP A 606 -14.08 -11.85 5.41
CA ASP A 606 -13.13 -12.95 5.25
C ASP A 606 -11.98 -12.90 6.28
N ALA A 607 -11.58 -11.70 6.73
CA ALA A 607 -10.54 -11.53 7.75
C ALA A 607 -11.03 -11.89 9.17
N LEU A 608 -12.31 -11.69 9.47
CA LEU A 608 -12.87 -11.91 10.82
C LEU A 608 -12.69 -13.35 11.35
N PRO A 609 -13.00 -14.41 10.60
CA PRO A 609 -12.73 -15.79 11.03
C PRO A 609 -11.26 -16.02 11.36
N THR A 610 -10.35 -15.42 10.61
CA THR A 610 -8.91 -15.51 10.84
C THR A 610 -8.52 -14.85 12.16
N TRP A 611 -9.07 -13.68 12.48
CA TRP A 611 -8.86 -13.04 13.80
C TRP A 611 -9.39 -13.89 14.95
N GLN A 612 -10.60 -14.44 14.81
CA GLN A 612 -11.22 -15.30 15.83
C GLN A 612 -10.42 -16.58 16.05
N GLU A 613 -9.85 -17.15 14.99
CA GLU A 613 -9.00 -18.33 15.09
C GLU A 613 -7.69 -18.02 15.83
N VAL A 614 -7.07 -16.87 15.56
CA VAL A 614 -5.89 -16.40 16.32
C VAL A 614 -6.23 -16.21 17.79
N GLU A 615 -7.36 -15.57 18.11
CA GLU A 615 -7.84 -15.40 19.49
C GLU A 615 -8.04 -16.76 20.18
N ARG A 616 -8.68 -17.71 19.50
CA ARG A 616 -8.92 -19.06 20.02
C ARG A 616 -7.62 -19.81 20.31
N VAL A 617 -6.69 -19.82 19.36
CA VAL A 617 -5.38 -20.50 19.50
C VAL A 617 -4.55 -19.83 20.60
N GLY A 618 -4.39 -18.51 20.54
CA GLY A 618 -3.62 -17.75 21.52
C GLY A 618 -4.16 -17.90 22.94
N SER A 619 -5.48 -17.78 23.12
CA SER A 619 -6.12 -17.94 24.43
C SER A 619 -5.97 -19.36 24.97
N SER A 620 -6.06 -20.37 24.10
CA SER A 620 -5.82 -21.76 24.50
C SER A 620 -4.39 -21.97 25.00
N ILE A 621 -3.40 -21.43 24.28
CA ILE A 621 -1.99 -21.52 24.66
C ILE A 621 -1.72 -20.81 25.99
N VAL A 622 -2.24 -19.59 26.16
CA VAL A 622 -2.14 -18.84 27.43
C VAL A 622 -2.75 -19.66 28.57
N GLN A 623 -4.00 -20.12 28.42
CA GLN A 623 -4.69 -20.84 29.48
C GLN A 623 -3.98 -22.14 29.87
N GLN A 624 -3.54 -22.93 28.88
CA GLN A 624 -2.79 -24.16 29.14
C GLN A 624 -1.48 -23.88 29.85
N SER A 625 -0.75 -22.83 29.44
CA SER A 625 0.53 -22.46 30.03
C SER A 625 0.37 -21.94 31.46
N LEU A 626 -0.61 -21.06 31.71
CA LEU A 626 -0.92 -20.56 33.04
C LEU A 626 -1.35 -21.68 33.98
N ASN A 627 -2.18 -22.63 33.52
CA ASN A 627 -2.57 -23.80 34.31
C ASN A 627 -1.38 -24.69 34.64
N ALA A 628 -0.48 -24.92 33.67
CA ALA A 628 0.72 -25.72 33.87
C ALA A 628 1.64 -25.08 34.93
N ILE A 629 1.86 -23.77 34.86
CA ILE A 629 2.65 -23.01 35.85
C ILE A 629 1.95 -23.04 37.22
N ALA A 630 0.65 -22.75 37.26
CA ALA A 630 -0.13 -22.70 38.50
C ALA A 630 -0.16 -24.06 39.23
N SER A 631 -0.14 -25.17 38.50
CA SER A 631 -0.14 -26.54 39.08
C SER A 631 1.09 -26.86 39.93
N GLN A 632 2.20 -26.12 39.76
CA GLN A 632 3.42 -26.29 40.55
C GLN A 632 3.51 -25.35 41.76
N ILE A 633 2.53 -24.44 41.91
CA ILE A 633 2.52 -23.50 43.04
C ILE A 633 2.18 -24.26 44.31
N SER A 634 3.10 -24.23 45.28
CA SER A 634 2.85 -24.75 46.63
C SER A 634 1.97 -23.77 47.39
N LEU A 635 0.77 -24.20 47.79
CA LEU A 635 -0.20 -23.38 48.53
C LEU A 635 -0.16 -23.69 50.04
N PRO A 636 -0.24 -22.68 50.91
CA PRO A 636 -0.42 -22.89 52.35
C PRO A 636 -1.83 -23.43 52.65
N THR A 637 -2.10 -23.77 53.91
CA THR A 637 -3.45 -24.18 54.33
C THR A 637 -4.45 -23.06 54.06
N PRO A 638 -5.59 -23.35 53.41
CA PRO A 638 -6.59 -22.33 53.10
C PRO A 638 -7.16 -21.70 54.39
N PRO A 639 -7.48 -20.40 54.37
CA PRO A 639 -8.02 -19.71 55.55
C PRO A 639 -9.42 -20.21 55.95
N GLN A 640 -10.18 -20.79 55.01
CA GLN A 640 -11.52 -21.34 55.21
C GLN A 640 -11.76 -22.58 54.32
N PRO A 641 -12.67 -23.51 54.69
CA PRO A 641 -12.89 -24.76 53.94
C PRO A 641 -13.29 -24.59 52.46
N GLU A 642 -13.95 -23.50 52.10
CA GLU A 642 -14.41 -23.19 50.72
C GLU A 642 -13.53 -22.17 50.00
N ALA A 643 -12.34 -21.85 50.53
CA ALA A 643 -11.45 -20.88 49.93
C ALA A 643 -10.84 -21.41 48.61
N GLN A 644 -10.91 -20.60 47.55
CA GLN A 644 -10.33 -20.92 46.24
C GLN A 644 -9.06 -20.10 46.00
N PRO A 645 -7.95 -20.71 45.53
CA PRO A 645 -6.76 -19.95 45.19
C PRO A 645 -6.97 -19.16 43.90
N VAL A 646 -6.60 -17.87 43.92
CA VAL A 646 -6.58 -16.98 42.77
C VAL A 646 -5.14 -16.60 42.48
N VAL A 647 -4.66 -16.90 41.28
CA VAL A 647 -3.30 -16.58 40.84
C VAL A 647 -3.36 -15.44 39.83
N ILE A 648 -2.72 -14.32 40.16
CA ILE A 648 -2.65 -13.13 39.31
C ILE A 648 -1.28 -13.08 38.65
N PHE A 649 -1.25 -13.30 37.34
CA PHE A 649 -0.03 -13.24 36.53
C PHE A 649 0.20 -11.83 35.96
N ASN A 650 1.46 -11.44 35.83
CA ASN A 650 1.90 -10.23 35.16
C ASN A 650 2.78 -10.59 33.97
N SER A 651 2.30 -10.29 32.77
CA SER A 651 3.03 -10.50 31.52
C SER A 651 4.01 -9.36 31.17
N LEU A 652 3.98 -8.25 31.91
CA LEU A 652 4.88 -7.13 31.69
C LEU A 652 6.25 -7.39 32.33
N ASN A 653 7.29 -6.83 31.73
CA ASN A 653 8.68 -6.94 32.21
C ASN A 653 9.02 -5.93 33.32
N TRP A 654 8.03 -5.28 33.93
CA TRP A 654 8.19 -4.45 35.13
C TRP A 654 7.17 -4.82 36.21
N VAL A 655 7.50 -4.49 37.45
CA VAL A 655 6.61 -4.63 38.61
C VAL A 655 5.44 -3.66 38.45
N ARG A 656 4.21 -4.12 38.69
CA ARG A 656 3.03 -3.25 38.67
C ARG A 656 2.10 -3.50 39.84
N SER A 657 1.37 -2.47 40.24
CA SER A 657 0.21 -2.56 41.11
C SER A 657 -1.03 -2.19 40.32
N GLN A 658 -2.13 -2.90 40.49
CA GLN A 658 -3.38 -2.60 39.80
C GLN A 658 -4.58 -3.15 40.56
N ILE A 659 -5.75 -2.57 40.30
CA ILE A 659 -7.01 -3.17 40.73
C ILE A 659 -7.35 -4.31 39.78
N VAL A 660 -7.64 -5.47 40.35
CA VAL A 660 -8.10 -6.65 39.61
C VAL A 660 -9.57 -6.88 39.92
N GLU A 661 -10.37 -7.14 38.89
CA GLU A 661 -11.79 -7.43 38.98
C GLU A 661 -12.04 -8.89 38.56
N LEU A 662 -12.64 -9.68 39.46
CA LEU A 662 -13.05 -11.05 39.19
C LEU A 662 -14.56 -11.09 39.01
N GLU A 663 -15.04 -11.68 37.92
CA GLU A 663 -16.47 -11.81 37.62
C GLU A 663 -16.99 -13.21 37.94
N PHE A 664 -18.18 -13.29 38.53
CA PHE A 664 -18.84 -14.53 38.88
C PHE A 664 -20.33 -14.49 38.46
N PRO A 665 -20.84 -15.51 37.75
CA PRO A 665 -22.27 -15.71 37.61
C PRO A 665 -22.84 -16.06 38.99
N GLU A 666 -23.91 -15.39 39.38
CA GLU A 666 -24.62 -15.68 40.62
C GLU A 666 -25.55 -16.88 40.37
N GLU A 667 -25.06 -18.10 40.62
CA GLU A 667 -25.87 -19.32 40.59
C GLU A 667 -26.79 -19.36 41.83
N ASP A 668 -28.08 -19.66 41.62
CA ASP A 668 -29.15 -19.58 42.64
C ASP A 668 -28.91 -20.48 43.87
N ASP A 669 -28.93 -19.87 45.07
CA ASP A 669 -29.80 -20.13 46.25
C ASP A 669 -29.15 -19.56 47.54
N GLU A 670 -27.85 -19.25 47.49
CA GLU A 670 -27.15 -18.58 48.58
C GLU A 670 -26.62 -17.24 48.07
N ARG A 671 -27.25 -16.13 48.47
CA ARG A 671 -26.70 -14.77 48.29
C ARG A 671 -25.33 -14.69 48.97
N ARG A 672 -24.28 -15.18 48.31
CA ARG A 672 -22.90 -15.15 48.75
C ARG A 672 -22.24 -13.92 48.15
N ASP A 673 -21.47 -13.25 48.97
CA ASP A 673 -20.53 -12.24 48.53
C ASP A 673 -19.12 -12.83 48.67
N TRP A 674 -18.10 -12.17 48.12
CA TRP A 674 -16.74 -12.70 48.17
C TRP A 674 -15.78 -11.71 48.79
N THR A 675 -14.88 -12.23 49.60
CA THR A 675 -13.79 -11.46 50.22
C THR A 675 -12.46 -12.05 49.80
N ILE A 676 -11.46 -11.19 49.63
CA ILE A 676 -10.12 -11.59 49.21
C ILE A 676 -9.19 -11.61 50.43
N TYR A 677 -8.37 -12.66 50.55
CA TYR A 677 -7.33 -12.77 51.56
C TYR A 677 -5.97 -12.97 50.89
N ASN A 678 -4.91 -12.43 51.48
CA ASN A 678 -3.54 -12.75 51.05
C ASN A 678 -3.11 -14.15 51.55
N LEU A 679 -1.93 -14.62 51.13
CA LEU A 679 -1.42 -15.93 51.55
C LEU A 679 -1.16 -16.06 53.06
N ASP A 680 -0.99 -14.94 53.77
CA ASP A 680 -0.83 -14.90 55.23
C ASP A 680 -2.17 -14.98 55.98
N GLY A 681 -3.29 -15.07 55.25
CA GLY A 681 -4.64 -15.15 55.81
C GLY A 681 -5.19 -13.80 56.30
N GLN A 682 -4.62 -12.68 55.85
CA GLN A 682 -5.13 -11.35 56.12
C GLN A 682 -6.08 -10.90 55.03
N GLU A 683 -7.20 -10.30 55.43
CA GLU A 683 -8.19 -9.73 54.52
C GLU A 683 -7.60 -8.55 53.72
N VAL A 684 -7.83 -8.56 52.42
CA VAL A 684 -7.44 -7.49 51.48
C VAL A 684 -8.67 -6.64 51.19
N GLU A 685 -8.50 -5.32 51.19
CA GLU A 685 -9.57 -4.38 50.82
C GLU A 685 -10.15 -4.77 49.45
N SER A 686 -11.43 -5.13 49.47
CA SER A 686 -12.18 -5.57 48.29
C SER A 686 -13.52 -4.84 48.20
N GLN A 687 -14.00 -4.65 46.97
CA GLN A 687 -15.23 -3.95 46.67
C GLN A 687 -16.08 -4.79 45.71
N SER A 688 -17.29 -5.15 46.14
CA SER A 688 -18.24 -5.92 45.35
C SER A 688 -19.16 -5.00 44.53
N ARG A 689 -19.49 -5.43 43.31
CA ARG A 689 -20.38 -4.68 42.41
C ARG A 689 -21.28 -5.60 41.60
N PHE A 690 -22.54 -5.20 41.46
CA PHE A 690 -23.45 -5.77 40.47
C PHE A 690 -23.12 -5.28 39.06
N MET A 691 -22.84 -6.21 38.15
CA MET A 691 -22.42 -5.94 36.77
C MET A 691 -23.60 -5.90 35.78
N GLY A 692 -24.78 -6.39 36.18
CA GLY A 692 -25.93 -6.56 35.31
C GLY A 692 -26.28 -8.04 35.16
N PHE A 693 -26.93 -8.39 34.05
CA PHE A 693 -27.31 -9.75 33.72
C PHE A 693 -26.52 -10.24 32.50
N ARG A 694 -26.02 -11.47 32.56
CA ARG A 694 -25.43 -12.18 31.43
C ARG A 694 -26.49 -13.10 30.83
N ARG A 695 -26.65 -13.03 29.52
CA ARG A 695 -27.55 -13.91 28.79
C ARG A 695 -26.82 -15.18 28.38
N GLU A 696 -27.31 -16.33 28.84
CA GLU A 696 -26.78 -17.64 28.52
C GLU A 696 -27.25 -18.13 27.14
N PRO A 697 -26.56 -19.10 26.51
CA PRO A 697 -26.94 -19.66 25.20
C PRO A 697 -28.36 -20.25 25.16
N ASN A 698 -28.89 -20.66 26.31
CA ASN A 698 -30.25 -21.18 26.46
C ASN A 698 -31.32 -20.07 26.55
N GLY A 699 -30.92 -18.80 26.61
CA GLY A 699 -31.79 -17.63 26.68
C GLY A 699 -32.01 -17.08 28.10
N ASP A 700 -31.54 -17.75 29.15
CA ASP A 700 -31.70 -17.31 30.54
C ASP A 700 -30.79 -16.11 30.85
N GLU A 701 -31.23 -15.25 31.76
CA GLU A 701 -30.46 -14.10 32.25
C GLU A 701 -29.99 -14.35 33.68
N ILE A 702 -28.68 -14.50 33.85
CA ILE A 702 -28.04 -14.76 35.15
C ILE A 702 -27.43 -13.45 35.67
N PRO A 703 -27.71 -13.05 36.93
CA PRO A 703 -27.05 -11.89 37.52
C PRO A 703 -25.54 -12.13 37.59
N VAL A 704 -24.75 -11.12 37.20
CA VAL A 704 -23.29 -11.15 37.30
C VAL A 704 -22.86 -10.19 38.41
N LYS A 705 -22.04 -10.70 39.31
CA LYS A 705 -21.34 -9.90 40.31
C LYS A 705 -19.85 -9.89 40.01
N SER A 706 -19.19 -8.85 40.48
CA SER A 706 -17.75 -8.74 40.43
C SER A 706 -17.21 -8.37 41.80
N VAL A 707 -16.01 -8.86 42.10
CA VAL A 707 -15.23 -8.42 43.26
C VAL A 707 -13.92 -7.82 42.76
N SER A 708 -13.72 -6.54 43.09
CA SER A 708 -12.51 -5.81 42.78
C SER A 708 -11.61 -5.73 44.01
N PHE A 709 -10.30 -5.88 43.87
CA PHE A 709 -9.34 -5.72 44.96
C PHE A 709 -8.01 -5.18 44.43
N PHE A 710 -7.29 -4.46 45.29
CA PHE A 710 -5.99 -3.92 44.92
C PHE A 710 -4.89 -4.97 45.08
N VAL A 711 -4.13 -5.18 44.01
CA VAL A 711 -2.98 -6.08 44.00
C VAL A 711 -1.72 -5.25 43.90
N SER A 712 -0.95 -5.18 44.98
CA SER A 712 0.31 -4.45 45.01
C SER A 712 1.50 -5.28 44.52
N GLU A 713 2.44 -4.60 43.86
CA GLU A 713 3.77 -5.11 43.54
C GLU A 713 3.77 -6.51 42.89
N ILE A 714 2.94 -6.72 41.87
CA ILE A 714 2.96 -7.95 41.07
C ILE A 714 4.30 -8.01 40.33
N PRO A 715 5.13 -9.05 40.55
CA PRO A 715 6.48 -9.10 39.97
C PRO A 715 6.47 -9.05 38.44
N ALA A 716 7.52 -8.49 37.85
CA ALA A 716 7.77 -8.56 36.41
C ALA A 716 7.80 -10.03 35.94
N CYS A 717 7.07 -10.36 34.86
CA CYS A 717 6.94 -11.73 34.34
C CYS A 717 6.70 -12.78 35.45
N GLY A 718 5.86 -12.44 36.43
CA GLY A 718 5.68 -13.20 37.66
C GLY A 718 4.22 -13.28 38.10
N TYR A 719 3.97 -13.74 39.33
CA TYR A 719 2.62 -13.84 39.86
C TYR A 719 2.51 -13.48 41.35
N ARG A 720 1.27 -13.25 41.78
CA ARG A 720 0.84 -13.19 43.18
C ARG A 720 -0.34 -14.14 43.39
N VAL A 721 -0.50 -14.65 44.60
CA VAL A 721 -1.56 -15.59 44.94
C VAL A 721 -2.40 -15.02 46.07
N PHE A 722 -3.71 -15.21 45.95
CA PHE A 722 -4.72 -14.79 46.91
C PHE A 722 -5.70 -15.94 47.17
N TRP A 723 -6.49 -15.80 48.23
CA TRP A 723 -7.62 -16.67 48.53
C TRP A 723 -8.92 -15.91 48.31
N LEU A 724 -9.81 -16.49 47.52
CA LEU A 724 -11.19 -16.05 47.37
C LEU A 724 -12.05 -16.83 48.36
N CYS A 725 -12.68 -16.14 49.32
CA CYS A 725 -13.47 -16.76 50.38
C CYS A 725 -14.94 -16.28 50.33
N PRO A 726 -15.93 -17.18 50.46
CA PRO A 726 -17.34 -16.78 50.51
C PRO A 726 -17.64 -16.03 51.82
N CYS A 727 -18.46 -14.99 51.73
CA CYS A 727 -18.91 -14.20 52.87
C CYS A 727 -20.39 -13.79 52.74
N LYS A 728 -20.94 -13.18 53.80
CA LYS A 728 -22.32 -12.67 53.78
C LYS A 728 -22.37 -11.32 53.05
N PRO A 729 -23.44 -11.03 52.28
CA PRO A 729 -23.55 -9.78 51.54
C PRO A 729 -23.48 -8.57 52.46
N THR A 730 -22.61 -7.61 52.10
CA THR A 730 -22.54 -6.33 52.79
C THR A 730 -23.39 -5.32 52.01
N LEU A 731 -24.54 -4.93 52.56
CA LEU A 731 -25.43 -3.92 51.98
C LEU A 731 -24.87 -2.52 52.28
N GLU A 732 -24.01 -2.00 51.42
CA GLU A 732 -23.66 -0.57 51.47
C GLU A 732 -24.64 0.26 50.64
N SER A 733 -25.39 1.15 51.31
CA SER A 733 -26.26 2.12 50.66
C SER A 733 -25.43 3.27 50.10
N LEU A 734 -25.43 3.46 48.78
CA LEU A 734 -24.92 4.68 48.14
C LEU A 734 -25.72 5.88 48.66
N LYS A 735 -25.07 6.78 49.41
CA LYS A 735 -25.67 8.08 49.73
C LYS A 735 -25.82 8.86 48.42
N PRO A 736 -26.96 9.53 48.16
CA PRO A 736 -27.07 10.45 47.03
C PRO A 736 -26.13 11.64 47.26
N PHE A 737 -25.32 11.97 46.26
CA PHE A 737 -24.41 13.12 46.28
C PHE A 737 -24.68 14.00 45.06
N GLU A 738 -24.66 15.31 45.25
CA GLU A 738 -25.06 16.31 44.24
C GLU A 738 -23.94 16.71 43.27
N GLU A 739 -22.67 16.34 43.52
CA GLU A 739 -21.51 16.74 42.68
C GLU A 739 -20.87 15.56 41.91
N PHE A 740 -20.46 15.80 40.65
CA PHE A 740 -19.77 14.83 39.77
C PHE A 740 -18.25 14.99 39.82
N VAL A 741 -17.67 14.73 41.00
CA VAL A 741 -16.23 14.81 41.25
C VAL A 741 -15.65 13.41 41.48
N LEU A 742 -14.56 13.07 40.80
CA LEU A 742 -13.73 11.90 41.05
C LEU A 742 -12.43 12.38 41.71
N GLU A 743 -12.09 11.85 42.88
CA GLU A 743 -10.87 12.24 43.59
C GLU A 743 -10.19 11.03 44.21
N ASN A 744 -8.87 10.96 44.07
CA ASN A 744 -7.99 10.03 44.77
C ASN A 744 -6.76 10.79 45.32
N GLU A 745 -5.70 10.08 45.67
CA GLU A 745 -4.45 10.65 46.19
C GLU A 745 -3.73 11.52 45.15
N CYS A 746 -3.80 11.16 43.87
CA CYS A 746 -3.02 11.73 42.77
C CYS A 746 -3.75 12.83 41.99
N LEU A 747 -5.06 12.67 41.78
CA LEU A 747 -5.89 13.51 40.91
C LEU A 747 -7.19 13.92 41.59
N ARG A 748 -7.68 15.11 41.25
CA ARG A 748 -9.07 15.53 41.44
C ARG A 748 -9.65 15.97 40.10
N VAL A 749 -10.70 15.29 39.65
CA VAL A 749 -11.35 15.47 38.35
C VAL A 749 -12.78 15.93 38.57
N THR A 750 -13.15 17.05 37.95
CA THR A 750 -14.52 17.60 38.03
C THR A 750 -15.18 17.51 36.66
N ILE A 751 -16.37 16.91 36.63
CA ILE A 751 -17.19 16.81 35.43
C ILE A 751 -18.24 17.92 35.47
N ASP A 752 -18.37 18.64 34.35
CA ASP A 752 -19.43 19.63 34.17
C ASP A 752 -20.80 18.92 34.06
N PRO A 753 -21.77 19.21 34.95
CA PRO A 753 -23.08 18.58 34.92
C PRO A 753 -23.95 18.96 33.70
N GLU A 754 -23.64 20.06 33.00
CA GLU A 754 -24.43 20.54 31.85
C GLU A 754 -23.94 19.95 30.52
N THR A 755 -22.64 19.73 30.39
CA THR A 755 -22.00 19.22 29.15
C THR A 755 -21.45 17.80 29.27
N GLY A 756 -21.16 17.36 30.50
CA GLY A 756 -20.43 16.13 30.81
C GLY A 756 -18.92 16.22 30.54
N ASP A 757 -18.41 17.39 30.15
CA ASP A 757 -16.99 17.61 29.83
C ASP A 757 -16.15 17.62 31.11
N LEU A 758 -14.83 17.48 30.95
CA LEU A 758 -13.90 17.68 32.05
C LEU A 758 -13.71 19.19 32.24
N SER A 759 -14.28 19.75 33.31
CA SER A 759 -14.10 21.16 33.65
C SER A 759 -12.78 21.42 34.37
N ASN A 760 -12.27 20.41 35.08
CA ASN A 760 -11.07 20.52 35.90
C ASN A 760 -10.37 19.16 36.03
N VAL A 761 -9.04 19.12 35.86
CA VAL A 761 -8.19 17.96 36.19
C VAL A 761 -7.00 18.48 36.98
N PHE A 762 -7.11 18.46 38.30
CA PHE A 762 -6.06 18.92 39.19
C PHE A 762 -5.10 17.79 39.56
N ASP A 763 -3.83 17.95 39.21
CA ASP A 763 -2.73 17.09 39.62
C ASP A 763 -2.30 17.47 41.05
N LYS A 764 -2.67 16.62 42.02
CA LYS A 764 -2.39 16.83 43.45
C LYS A 764 -0.93 16.58 43.79
N THR A 765 -0.21 15.81 42.97
CA THR A 765 1.21 15.49 43.18
C THR A 765 2.08 16.69 42.85
N ASN A 766 1.81 17.34 41.72
CA ASN A 766 2.57 18.50 41.26
C ASN A 766 1.88 19.84 41.56
N HIS A 767 0.74 19.81 42.25
CA HIS A 767 -0.07 20.98 42.64
C HIS A 767 -0.41 21.92 41.48
N ARG A 768 -0.87 21.36 40.36
CA ARG A 768 -1.18 22.15 39.15
C ARG A 768 -2.48 21.72 38.50
N GLU A 769 -3.11 22.69 37.84
CA GLU A 769 -4.16 22.41 36.87
C GLU A 769 -3.55 21.83 35.59
N VAL A 770 -4.10 20.72 35.09
CA VAL A 770 -3.63 20.09 33.85
C VAL A 770 -4.29 20.73 32.63
N LEU A 771 -5.54 21.18 32.74
CA LEU A 771 -6.29 21.70 31.60
C LEU A 771 -6.21 23.22 31.48
N SER A 772 -6.04 23.73 30.25
CA SER A 772 -6.18 25.17 29.96
C SER A 772 -7.61 25.57 29.58
N GLY A 773 -8.52 24.60 29.47
CA GLY A 773 -9.92 24.75 29.07
C GLY A 773 -10.70 23.46 29.32
N LEU A 774 -11.88 23.30 28.70
CA LEU A 774 -12.65 22.06 28.82
C LEU A 774 -11.90 20.89 28.16
N GLY A 775 -11.87 19.73 28.83
CA GLY A 775 -11.25 18.50 28.35
C GLY A 775 -12.28 17.43 27.94
N ASN A 776 -11.83 16.45 27.15
CA ASN A 776 -12.65 15.34 26.63
C ASN A 776 -13.94 15.78 25.91
N GLN A 777 -13.82 16.83 25.10
CA GLN A 777 -14.91 17.31 24.25
C GLN A 777 -15.13 16.33 23.09
N LEU A 778 -16.38 15.89 22.90
CA LEU A 778 -16.76 15.19 21.68
C LEU A 778 -17.09 16.21 20.60
N GLN A 779 -16.34 16.16 19.51
CA GLN A 779 -16.52 16.98 18.32
C GLN A 779 -16.73 16.04 17.13
N ALA A 780 -17.48 16.51 16.15
CA ALA A 780 -17.71 15.77 14.93
C ALA A 780 -17.68 16.74 13.74
N PHE A 781 -17.19 16.26 12.61
CA PHE A 781 -17.00 17.07 11.42
C PHE A 781 -17.57 16.34 10.22
N GLN A 782 -18.10 17.10 9.26
CA GLN A 782 -18.46 16.52 7.98
C GLN A 782 -17.18 16.10 7.24
N ASP A 783 -17.16 14.86 6.76
CA ASP A 783 -16.05 14.26 6.02
C ASP A 783 -16.55 13.74 4.67
N SER A 784 -16.67 14.65 3.69
CA SER A 784 -17.30 14.35 2.40
C SER A 784 -16.71 15.20 1.28
N GLY A 785 -16.67 14.68 0.04
CA GLY A 785 -16.31 15.46 -1.15
C GLY A 785 -14.85 15.36 -1.58
N GLN A 786 -14.13 14.39 -1.05
CA GLN A 786 -12.76 14.03 -1.42
C GLN A 786 -12.73 12.82 -2.37
N TYR A 787 -11.55 12.54 -2.95
CA TYR A 787 -11.31 11.29 -3.67
C TYR A 787 -10.80 10.23 -2.70
N TRP A 788 -11.30 8.99 -2.83
CA TRP A 788 -10.94 7.84 -2.00
C TRP A 788 -11.32 8.00 -0.52
N ASP A 789 -12.62 8.01 -0.22
CA ASP A 789 -13.19 8.32 1.09
C ASP A 789 -12.64 7.48 2.27
N ALA A 790 -12.25 6.22 2.05
CA ALA A 790 -11.67 5.39 3.12
C ALA A 790 -10.19 5.72 3.40
N TRP A 791 -9.47 6.24 2.41
CA TRP A 791 -8.06 6.55 2.53
C TRP A 791 -7.85 7.95 3.08
N ASN A 792 -8.60 8.95 2.63
CA ASN A 792 -8.35 10.34 2.98
C ASN A 792 -9.35 10.87 4.01
N ILE A 793 -8.98 11.98 4.66
CA ILE A 793 -9.89 12.81 5.45
C ILE A 793 -9.98 14.14 4.71
N ASP A 794 -11.19 14.71 4.57
CA ASP A 794 -11.40 15.93 3.81
C ASP A 794 -10.44 17.02 4.33
N PRO A 795 -9.54 17.58 3.51
CA PRO A 795 -8.57 18.58 3.98
C PRO A 795 -9.22 19.83 4.60
N ASN A 796 -10.51 20.07 4.34
CA ASN A 796 -11.29 21.17 4.88
C ASN A 796 -12.31 20.75 5.96
N TYR A 797 -12.27 19.51 6.48
CA TYR A 797 -13.23 19.02 7.49
C TYR A 797 -13.42 20.00 8.66
N ALA A 798 -12.34 20.66 9.09
CA ALA A 798 -12.35 21.61 10.19
C ALA A 798 -13.22 22.86 9.94
N GLN A 799 -13.53 23.18 8.68
CA GLN A 799 -14.44 24.27 8.28
C GLN A 799 -15.91 23.85 8.34
N HIS A 800 -16.18 22.57 8.53
CA HIS A 800 -17.52 21.96 8.52
C HIS A 800 -17.83 21.20 9.83
N PRO A 801 -17.76 21.86 11.00
CA PRO A 801 -18.14 21.23 12.26
C PRO A 801 -19.64 20.94 12.30
N LEU A 802 -20.00 19.77 12.84
CA LEU A 802 -21.38 19.45 13.19
C LEU A 802 -21.80 20.15 14.50
N PRO A 803 -23.11 20.19 14.82
CA PRO A 803 -23.58 20.71 16.09
C PRO A 803 -22.89 20.02 17.29
N PRO A 804 -22.61 20.75 18.39
CA PRO A 804 -21.98 20.20 19.58
C PRO A 804 -22.74 19.00 20.16
N ALA A 805 -22.02 18.13 20.88
CA ALA A 805 -22.60 16.99 21.56
C ALA A 805 -23.67 17.42 22.58
N GLU A 806 -24.82 16.76 22.52
CA GLU A 806 -25.92 16.95 23.46
C GLU A 806 -25.74 15.98 24.64
N LEU A 807 -25.72 16.51 25.87
CA LEU A 807 -25.70 15.69 27.06
C LEU A 807 -27.08 15.04 27.29
N LEU A 808 -27.12 13.71 27.36
CA LEU A 808 -28.33 12.96 27.66
C LEU A 808 -28.43 12.59 29.15
N SER A 809 -27.32 12.18 29.77
CA SER A 809 -27.28 11.89 31.21
C SER A 809 -25.87 11.88 31.78
N VAL A 810 -25.76 12.20 33.07
CA VAL A 810 -24.58 11.96 33.91
C VAL A 810 -25.02 11.25 35.18
N HIS A 811 -24.38 10.14 35.54
CA HIS A 811 -24.67 9.44 36.79
C HIS A 811 -23.47 8.66 37.30
N HIS A 812 -23.36 8.54 38.63
CA HIS A 812 -22.38 7.68 39.28
C HIS A 812 -22.75 6.21 39.08
N LEU A 813 -21.84 5.42 38.54
CA LEU A 813 -21.97 3.96 38.44
C LEU A 813 -21.36 3.24 39.62
N GLU A 814 -20.31 3.83 40.19
CA GLU A 814 -19.51 3.22 41.24
C GLU A 814 -18.81 4.30 42.03
N ARG A 815 -18.82 4.18 43.35
CA ARG A 815 -18.03 5.02 44.24
C ARG A 815 -17.68 4.21 45.47
N GLY A 816 -16.46 3.69 45.51
CA GLY A 816 -15.93 3.00 46.67
C GLY A 816 -14.46 3.37 46.91
N ALA A 817 -13.87 2.76 47.93
CA ALA A 817 -12.51 3.06 48.36
C ALA A 817 -11.45 2.72 47.29
N LEU A 818 -11.75 1.77 46.40
CA LEU A 818 -10.83 1.33 45.36
C LEU A 818 -11.02 2.09 44.05
N ARG A 819 -12.26 2.43 43.67
CA ARG A 819 -12.56 2.96 42.35
C ARG A 819 -13.80 3.84 42.37
N THR A 820 -13.74 4.94 41.64
CA THR A 820 -14.90 5.77 41.31
C THR A 820 -15.13 5.75 39.80
N ARG A 821 -16.39 5.58 39.38
CA ARG A 821 -16.80 5.55 37.98
C ARG A 821 -18.04 6.42 37.77
N VAL A 822 -17.96 7.39 36.86
CA VAL A 822 -19.09 8.22 36.42
C VAL A 822 -19.34 7.94 34.95
N ARG A 823 -20.60 7.68 34.60
CA ARG A 823 -21.03 7.52 33.21
C ARG A 823 -21.62 8.81 32.69
N VAL A 824 -21.15 9.21 31.52
CA VAL A 824 -21.68 10.31 30.73
C VAL A 824 -22.18 9.78 29.40
N VAL A 825 -23.45 10.01 29.11
CA VAL A 825 -24.09 9.62 27.86
C VAL A 825 -24.39 10.86 27.05
N ARG A 826 -23.89 10.90 25.82
CA ARG A 826 -24.00 12.02 24.89
C ARG A 826 -24.53 11.57 23.54
N ARG A 827 -25.08 12.51 22.79
CA ARG A 827 -25.53 12.30 21.41
C ARG A 827 -24.86 13.31 20.49
N ILE A 828 -24.40 12.82 19.33
CA ILE A 828 -24.06 13.65 18.16
C ILE A 828 -24.83 13.05 17.00
N GLY A 829 -25.65 13.85 16.32
CA GLY A 829 -26.47 13.37 15.21
C GLY A 829 -27.39 12.21 15.63
N GLN A 830 -27.26 11.07 14.96
CA GLN A 830 -27.96 9.81 15.25
C GLN A 830 -27.15 8.88 16.17
N SER A 831 -25.90 9.23 16.46
CA SER A 831 -24.96 8.41 17.22
C SER A 831 -25.02 8.70 18.72
N THR A 832 -24.90 7.64 19.52
CA THR A 832 -24.86 7.73 20.99
C THR A 832 -23.50 7.30 21.51
N PHE A 833 -22.94 8.10 22.41
CA PHE A 833 -21.66 7.86 23.07
C PHE A 833 -21.89 7.64 24.56
N SER A 834 -21.43 6.51 25.08
CA SER A 834 -21.44 6.21 26.51
C SER A 834 -19.99 6.18 27.00
N GLN A 835 -19.56 7.24 27.68
CA GLN A 835 -18.22 7.38 28.23
C GLN A 835 -18.23 7.13 29.73
N ASP A 836 -17.41 6.20 30.20
CA ASP A 836 -17.17 5.96 31.62
C ASP A 836 -15.84 6.60 32.03
N TYR A 837 -15.92 7.66 32.84
CA TYR A 837 -14.77 8.24 33.54
C TYR A 837 -14.45 7.41 34.76
N ILE A 838 -13.24 6.87 34.82
CA ILE A 838 -12.82 5.90 35.84
C ILE A 838 -11.54 6.41 36.49
N LEU A 839 -11.60 6.62 37.80
CA LEU A 839 -10.44 6.95 38.61
C LEU A 839 -10.26 5.87 39.69
N GLU A 840 -9.13 5.19 39.62
CA GLU A 840 -8.73 4.13 40.54
C GLU A 840 -7.86 4.69 41.67
N LYS A 841 -7.90 4.06 42.84
CA LYS A 841 -7.06 4.38 44.00
C LYS A 841 -5.59 4.42 43.59
N GLU A 842 -4.84 5.41 44.10
CA GLU A 842 -3.41 5.61 43.83
C GLU A 842 -3.01 5.83 42.35
N SER A 843 -3.96 5.83 41.40
CA SER A 843 -3.67 6.02 39.99
C SER A 843 -3.55 7.50 39.61
N ALA A 844 -2.47 7.86 38.93
CA ALA A 844 -2.32 9.16 38.28
C ALA A 844 -2.98 9.23 36.88
N VAL A 845 -3.80 8.23 36.52
CA VAL A 845 -4.44 8.10 35.20
C VAL A 845 -5.95 8.10 35.34
N LEU A 846 -6.61 9.05 34.67
CA LEU A 846 -8.05 9.01 34.42
C LEU A 846 -8.31 8.16 33.17
N LYS A 847 -8.98 7.01 33.33
CA LYS A 847 -9.37 6.16 32.21
C LYS A 847 -10.74 6.60 31.69
N ILE A 848 -10.85 6.79 30.38
CA ILE A 848 -12.11 7.11 29.69
C ILE A 848 -12.47 5.92 28.81
N ALA A 849 -13.42 5.09 29.23
CA ALA A 849 -13.88 3.96 28.43
C ALA A 849 -15.09 4.38 27.59
N ASN A 850 -14.98 4.32 26.26
CA ASN A 850 -16.02 4.76 25.35
C ASN A 850 -16.72 3.57 24.70
N LYS A 851 -18.05 3.55 24.76
CA LYS A 851 -18.89 2.66 23.96
C LYS A 851 -19.76 3.51 23.05
N VAL A 852 -19.60 3.33 21.74
CA VAL A 852 -20.27 4.14 20.73
C VAL A 852 -21.25 3.27 19.95
N ASN A 853 -22.49 3.73 19.84
CA ASN A 853 -23.41 3.28 18.80
C ASN A 853 -23.30 4.28 17.64
N TRP A 854 -22.41 4.01 16.70
CA TRP A 854 -22.12 4.88 15.57
C TRP A 854 -23.13 4.63 14.44
N GLN A 855 -23.83 5.67 14.02
CA GLN A 855 -24.88 5.65 12.99
C GLN A 855 -24.72 6.80 11.97
N GLU A 856 -23.61 7.53 12.02
CA GLU A 856 -23.33 8.60 11.06
C GLU A 856 -22.76 8.05 9.75
N ASN A 857 -22.92 8.82 8.68
CA ASN A 857 -22.29 8.58 7.37
C ASN A 857 -21.51 9.84 6.98
N HIS A 858 -20.28 9.70 6.46
CA HIS A 858 -19.43 10.82 6.06
C HIS A 858 -19.20 11.83 7.20
N VAL A 859 -18.87 11.30 8.39
CA VAL A 859 -18.56 12.08 9.58
C VAL A 859 -17.28 11.54 10.20
N LEU A 860 -16.40 12.47 10.60
CA LEU A 860 -15.20 12.20 11.39
C LEU A 860 -15.49 12.40 12.89
#